data_AF-A0A8J6NMF1-F1
#
_entry.id   AF-A0A8J6NMF1-F1
#
_cell.length_a   1.000
_cell.length_b   1.000
_cell.length_c   1.000
_cell.angle_alpha   90.00
_cell.angle_beta   90.00
_cell.angle_gamma   90.00
#
_symmetry.space_group_name_H-M   'P 1'
#
loop_
_entity.id
_entity.type
_entity.pdbx_description
1 polymer ?
#
loop_
_entity_poly.entity_id
_entity_poly.type
_entity_poly.pdbx_seq_one_letter_code
_entity_poly.pdbx_strand_id
1 'polypeptide(L)'
;MATIKGNRTFHFSKSLFLSLGKRLLFGVITLAFILFLSFLGLDMARGVPFGDAATEGLRKSVTYLGNAIRGEFGETAAGGYSLLPVPVIELAPDIITHSFGLLAVSIFLSAFVGVILGLWSAGKRSGWSLLTLMLSIIGISIPSFFAAMLLQIGVVKIAQATGEIFLPVGGFGWDKHLILPALVLAARPLAQISRVTFVTVEDVLLQDYVRTAHSKGIRQRAITAIHVFRNAAIPILTTIGLSLRFSLSSLPVVEFFFGWAGIGFTLLKAISQRDDNLTVILALSLGILVILVNILLDILYHLIDPRLADTARNISKDMKKSFFERLNDLRKDIGNLVSENPFKKWQMEQEEKKASRSPFTELVKNRLEAASPEQKSERGKGRRRAWLQGTLGNLPFMVGAIIIIGIFAVIILGPQLAPHSPYTTRGLTIENGVFSVPPFAPDETYLWGTDMLGRDIFSLVLSGAQQTLFLAISVVLARILVGFLAGAIAGWLNESWFDRFILGLAEVIAAFPTLILAMILVLAFGIRKGVEPFVIALSFVGWGEIMQYVRSEVMLIRPKLFIESAVALGARSPRIVWRHVLPNLIPSLVSIIVLEMGAVLMLLGELGFIGIFIGGGAFADLDIAGAPFHYSDVPEWGAMLSNVRTYARSYPWMAIYPAGAFFIAIMGFNLLGEGIRRLIERVGVEVTRVFANRYTFIAATLAVAGFFWLRGSTGDIAFYQRQARYFNGEQALGHVAVLSNPAINGRALGSAGLDIAADYIAKKFQNLGIQPAGEKTTYFQTRSRDYQELNSIPVFEVDDGKPAPVYHQDFVEYANSYFRNLGEGEGKLHFITTGNLLRTARGFSSPRPPRALEELDFTDEILLVLSEEAANDVRLVPKAGLLIVTDDQQKLQRRSTLSSRDPFSRVFGTNRVTGNDIPAMWISEEMANRLLESSGYQVQELRYLTEGLKQDEVFDFSISKNLYMELDGSLREKVEARHVIGYLPGSAAVPGEAQLDNKMIVVLAQYDSPPLLPDGQIPVAANDNAAGVAVMLEAIRTMKESGYQPYKTFLFVAYSGEGLEGGEYVRAEVAKFLSAKLGFSSAYTIDTIVDLRGLGTKDGDQLLLSVSGSLRLANLFESAARRMGNSIDRAGERVDISIVFEDGTNFNAGGEEAPRIGLLWEGWDKTSGTTMDTYENISAAHLEEGGETLSLALMILGRETTQQ
;
A
#
# COMPACT_ATOMS: atom_id res chain seq x y z
N MET A 1 -21.70 31.25 -66.56
CA MET A 1 -22.12 30.44 -67.72
C MET A 1 -20.84 29.97 -68.41
N ALA A 2 -20.68 28.64 -68.63
CA ALA A 2 -19.60 27.91 -69.36
C ALA A 2 -18.14 28.19 -68.93
N THR A 3 -17.23 27.28 -68.55
CA THR A 3 -16.94 25.86 -68.88
C THR A 3 -16.01 25.31 -67.77
N ILE A 4 -16.54 24.70 -66.70
CA ILE A 4 -15.76 23.86 -65.75
C ILE A 4 -16.68 22.76 -65.21
N LYS A 5 -17.08 21.81 -66.06
CA LYS A 5 -17.76 20.58 -65.66
C LYS A 5 -17.08 19.43 -66.40
N GLY A 6 -16.21 18.70 -65.70
CA GLY A 6 -15.53 17.53 -66.29
C GLY A 6 -14.57 16.82 -65.35
N ASN A 7 -13.78 17.53 -64.53
CA ASN A 7 -12.67 16.89 -63.79
C ASN A 7 -12.76 16.89 -62.25
N ARG A 8 -13.80 17.48 -61.64
CA ARG A 8 -13.89 17.56 -60.16
C ARG A 8 -14.44 16.29 -59.50
N THR A 9 -15.32 15.54 -60.15
CA THR A 9 -15.93 14.32 -59.59
C THR A 9 -14.97 13.13 -59.53
N PHE A 10 -14.10 12.96 -60.53
CA PHE A 10 -13.10 11.88 -60.54
C PHE A 10 -11.98 12.08 -59.51
N HIS A 11 -11.52 13.32 -59.30
CA HIS A 11 -10.52 13.63 -58.26
C HIS A 11 -11.06 13.52 -56.83
N PHE A 12 -12.35 13.83 -56.62
CA PHE A 12 -13.03 13.73 -55.33
C PHE A 12 -13.08 12.29 -54.81
N SER A 13 -13.40 11.31 -55.67
CA SER A 13 -13.44 9.90 -55.28
C SER A 13 -12.06 9.37 -54.88
N LYS A 14 -11.02 9.66 -55.67
CA LYS A 14 -9.68 9.08 -55.47
C LYS A 14 -9.03 9.51 -54.15
N SER A 15 -9.15 10.78 -53.75
CA SER A 15 -8.61 11.26 -52.47
C SER A 15 -9.34 10.66 -51.26
N LEU A 16 -10.67 10.51 -51.36
CA LEU A 16 -11.48 9.86 -50.35
C LEU A 16 -11.10 8.37 -50.22
N PHE A 17 -10.97 7.64 -51.33
CA PHE A 17 -10.54 6.23 -51.32
C PHE A 17 -9.15 6.03 -50.70
N LEU A 18 -8.19 6.92 -50.99
CA LEU A 18 -6.84 6.88 -50.39
C LEU A 18 -6.85 7.17 -48.89
N SER A 19 -7.67 8.10 -48.41
CA SER A 19 -7.77 8.40 -46.97
C SER A 19 -8.48 7.27 -46.21
N LEU A 20 -9.56 6.72 -46.79
CA LEU A 20 -10.27 5.56 -46.28
C LEU A 20 -9.37 4.32 -46.21
N GLY A 21 -8.57 4.07 -47.25
CA GLY A 21 -7.62 2.95 -47.26
C GLY A 21 -6.56 3.04 -46.16
N LYS A 22 -6.03 4.24 -45.88
CA LYS A 22 -5.11 4.45 -44.74
C LYS A 22 -5.78 4.21 -43.39
N ARG A 23 -7.04 4.62 -43.22
CA ARG A 23 -7.82 4.40 -42.00
C ARG A 23 -8.13 2.93 -41.77
N LEU A 24 -8.44 2.19 -42.83
CA LEU A 24 -8.62 0.74 -42.73
C LEU A 24 -7.32 0.05 -42.32
N LEU A 25 -6.18 0.41 -42.92
CA LEU A 25 -4.88 -0.14 -42.53
C LEU A 25 -4.54 0.15 -41.07
N PHE A 26 -4.70 1.41 -40.65
CA PHE A 26 -4.50 1.80 -39.25
C PHE A 26 -5.49 1.10 -38.31
N GLY A 27 -6.73 0.92 -38.77
CA GLY A 27 -7.77 0.16 -38.06
C GLY A 27 -7.36 -1.29 -37.84
N VAL A 28 -6.78 -1.97 -38.82
CA VAL A 28 -6.26 -3.34 -38.66
C VAL A 28 -5.15 -3.39 -37.60
N ILE A 29 -4.20 -2.44 -37.61
CA ILE A 29 -3.14 -2.35 -36.59
C ILE A 29 -3.75 -2.10 -35.21
N THR A 30 -4.75 -1.23 -35.13
CA THR A 30 -5.46 -0.92 -33.89
C THR A 30 -6.16 -2.16 -33.34
N LEU A 31 -6.87 -2.92 -34.17
CA LEU A 31 -7.53 -4.16 -33.77
C LEU A 31 -6.53 -5.23 -33.31
N ALA A 32 -5.40 -5.38 -34.01
CA ALA A 32 -4.33 -6.29 -33.58
C ALA A 32 -3.74 -5.88 -32.22
N PHE A 33 -3.63 -4.58 -31.96
CA PHE A 33 -3.16 -4.07 -30.67
C PHE A 33 -4.20 -4.24 -29.56
N ILE A 34 -5.49 -4.00 -29.84
CA ILE A 34 -6.59 -4.29 -28.91
C ILE A 34 -6.59 -5.76 -28.53
N LEU A 35 -6.43 -6.65 -29.51
CA LEU A 35 -6.34 -8.10 -29.31
C LEU A 35 -5.18 -8.46 -28.38
N PHE A 36 -3.98 -7.94 -28.69
CA PHE A 36 -2.79 -8.13 -27.87
C PHE A 36 -2.95 -7.63 -26.44
N LEU A 37 -3.42 -6.40 -26.26
CA LEU A 37 -3.62 -5.82 -24.93
C LEU A 37 -4.69 -6.57 -24.13
N SER A 38 -5.74 -7.08 -24.79
CA SER A 38 -6.78 -7.86 -24.11
C SER A 38 -6.18 -9.14 -23.52
N PHE A 39 -5.42 -9.92 -24.30
CA PHE A 39 -4.77 -11.13 -23.79
C PHE A 39 -3.68 -10.84 -22.77
N LEU A 40 -2.79 -9.87 -23.05
CA LEU A 40 -1.74 -9.46 -22.12
C LEU A 40 -2.35 -9.06 -20.77
N GLY A 41 -3.39 -8.24 -20.82
CA GLY A 41 -4.10 -7.77 -19.65
C GLY A 41 -4.78 -8.87 -18.86
N LEU A 42 -5.44 -9.81 -19.54
CA LEU A 42 -6.10 -10.95 -18.92
C LEU A 42 -5.09 -11.90 -18.24
N ASP A 43 -3.95 -12.18 -18.89
CA ASP A 43 -2.92 -13.04 -18.32
C ASP A 43 -2.21 -12.36 -17.13
N MET A 44 -1.90 -11.07 -17.22
CA MET A 44 -1.36 -10.33 -16.09
C MET A 44 -2.35 -10.23 -14.92
N ALA A 45 -3.65 -10.07 -15.20
CA ALA A 45 -4.69 -10.12 -14.16
C ALA A 45 -4.78 -11.50 -13.47
N ARG A 46 -4.28 -12.56 -14.11
CA ARG A 46 -4.14 -13.90 -13.52
C ARG A 46 -2.83 -14.09 -12.74
N GLY A 47 -2.02 -13.04 -12.60
CA GLY A 47 -0.75 -13.07 -11.87
C GLY A 47 0.44 -13.53 -12.71
N VAL A 48 0.29 -13.65 -14.03
CA VAL A 48 1.42 -14.00 -14.92
C VAL A 48 2.39 -12.81 -14.99
N PRO A 49 3.71 -13.01 -14.79
CA PRO A 49 4.70 -11.94 -14.91
C PRO A 49 4.65 -11.25 -16.28
N PHE A 50 4.92 -9.95 -16.33
CA PHE A 50 4.79 -9.13 -17.55
C PHE A 50 5.54 -9.72 -18.77
N GLY A 51 6.75 -10.25 -18.58
CA GLY A 51 7.55 -10.84 -19.67
C GLY A 51 6.85 -12.05 -20.30
N ASP A 52 6.38 -12.97 -19.47
CA ASP A 52 5.67 -14.18 -19.91
C ASP A 52 4.30 -13.83 -20.49
N ALA A 53 3.56 -12.94 -19.84
CA ALA A 53 2.25 -12.47 -20.30
C ALA A 53 2.34 -11.75 -21.66
N ALA A 54 3.40 -10.99 -21.92
CA ALA A 54 3.60 -10.33 -23.20
C ALA A 54 3.90 -11.31 -24.34
N THR A 55 4.75 -12.30 -24.10
CA THR A 55 5.05 -13.33 -25.11
C THR A 55 3.84 -14.21 -25.39
N GLU A 56 3.14 -14.65 -24.34
CA GLU A 56 1.95 -15.48 -24.44
C GLU A 56 0.76 -14.72 -25.04
N GLY A 57 0.58 -13.45 -24.68
CA GLY A 57 -0.43 -12.57 -25.25
C GLY A 57 -0.24 -12.37 -26.75
N LEU A 58 0.99 -12.21 -27.23
CA LEU A 58 1.29 -12.18 -28.67
C LEU A 58 0.92 -13.50 -29.35
N ARG A 59 1.31 -14.64 -28.76
CA ARG A 59 1.02 -15.97 -29.30
C ARG A 59 -0.49 -16.20 -29.41
N LYS A 60 -1.25 -15.96 -28.34
CA LYS A 60 -2.71 -16.06 -28.29
C LYS A 60 -3.37 -15.14 -29.32
N SER A 61 -2.87 -13.92 -29.48
CA SER A 61 -3.38 -12.98 -30.49
C SER A 61 -3.25 -13.52 -31.91
N VAL A 62 -2.09 -14.08 -32.26
CA VAL A 62 -1.87 -14.66 -33.59
C VAL A 62 -2.76 -15.89 -33.81
N THR A 63 -2.86 -16.77 -32.81
CA THR A 63 -3.74 -17.95 -32.87
C THR A 63 -5.21 -17.57 -33.02
N TYR A 64 -5.69 -16.63 -32.21
CA TYR A 64 -7.06 -16.14 -32.26
C TYR A 64 -7.39 -15.52 -33.62
N LEU A 65 -6.48 -14.72 -34.19
CA LEU A 65 -6.66 -14.15 -35.54
C LEU A 65 -6.76 -15.24 -36.61
N GLY A 66 -5.94 -16.29 -36.51
CA GLY A 66 -5.98 -17.44 -37.40
C GLY A 66 -7.30 -18.21 -37.35
N ASN A 67 -7.85 -18.38 -36.15
CA ASN A 67 -9.14 -19.05 -35.94
C ASN A 67 -10.33 -18.17 -36.37
N ALA A 68 -10.27 -16.87 -36.08
CA ALA A 68 -11.30 -15.91 -36.47
C ALA A 68 -11.49 -15.82 -38.00
N ILE A 69 -10.40 -15.93 -38.77
CA ILE A 69 -10.47 -15.97 -40.26
C ILE A 69 -11.22 -17.22 -40.75
N ARG A 70 -11.20 -18.32 -39.98
CA ARG A 70 -11.94 -19.56 -40.27
C ARG A 70 -13.39 -19.53 -39.76
N GLY A 71 -13.80 -18.46 -39.09
CA GLY A 71 -15.12 -18.34 -38.46
C GLY A 71 -15.21 -18.98 -37.07
N GLU A 72 -14.10 -19.40 -36.48
CA GLU A 72 -14.04 -20.04 -35.16
C GLU A 72 -13.67 -19.01 -34.09
N PHE A 73 -14.64 -18.62 -33.24
CA PHE A 73 -14.45 -17.63 -32.16
C PHE A 73 -14.43 -18.25 -30.76
N GLY A 74 -14.41 -19.58 -30.69
CA GLY A 74 -14.48 -20.33 -29.43
C GLY A 74 -15.87 -20.41 -28.82
N GLU A 75 -15.93 -21.06 -27.66
CA GLU A 75 -17.14 -21.23 -26.85
C GLU A 75 -17.08 -20.37 -25.59
N THR A 76 -18.24 -20.02 -25.05
CA THR A 76 -18.41 -19.26 -23.82
C THR A 76 -19.38 -19.97 -22.89
N ALA A 77 -19.02 -20.06 -21.61
CA ALA A 77 -19.94 -20.41 -20.53
C ALA A 77 -20.54 -19.17 -19.86
N ALA A 78 -19.92 -17.99 -20.05
CA ALA A 78 -20.32 -16.75 -19.40
C ALA A 78 -21.53 -16.06 -20.03
N GLY A 79 -21.72 -16.27 -21.33
CA GLY A 79 -22.74 -15.61 -22.13
C GLY A 79 -24.12 -16.27 -22.16
N GLY A 80 -24.21 -17.57 -21.84
CA GLY A 80 -25.46 -18.33 -21.87
C GLY A 80 -26.31 -18.20 -20.60
N TYR A 81 -27.62 -18.36 -20.73
CA TYR A 81 -28.52 -18.65 -19.59
C TYR A 81 -28.40 -20.12 -19.13
N SER A 82 -27.74 -20.96 -19.93
CA SER A 82 -27.46 -22.37 -19.68
C SER A 82 -26.05 -22.56 -19.10
N LEU A 83 -25.87 -23.59 -18.26
CA LEU A 83 -24.55 -24.08 -17.82
C LEU A 83 -23.71 -24.74 -18.93
N LEU A 84 -24.29 -24.93 -20.13
CA LEU A 84 -23.61 -25.51 -21.28
C LEU A 84 -22.84 -24.42 -22.05
N PRO A 85 -21.61 -24.72 -22.52
CA PRO A 85 -20.87 -23.84 -23.42
C PRO A 85 -21.67 -23.57 -24.69
N VAL A 86 -21.77 -22.30 -25.09
CA VAL A 86 -22.43 -21.87 -26.33
C VAL A 86 -21.36 -21.23 -27.24
N PRO A 87 -21.41 -21.45 -28.56
CA PRO A 87 -20.52 -20.77 -29.49
C PRO A 87 -20.66 -19.25 -29.39
N VAL A 88 -19.54 -18.54 -29.25
CA VAL A 88 -19.51 -17.07 -29.08
C VAL A 88 -20.20 -16.35 -30.25
N ILE A 89 -20.11 -16.91 -31.46
CA ILE A 89 -20.68 -16.33 -32.68
C ILE A 89 -22.22 -16.30 -32.70
N GLU A 90 -22.89 -17.18 -31.94
CA GLU A 90 -24.35 -17.20 -31.85
C GLU A 90 -24.87 -16.09 -30.92
N LEU A 91 -24.08 -15.73 -29.91
CA LEU A 91 -24.49 -14.78 -28.87
C LEU A 91 -24.02 -13.35 -29.15
N ALA A 92 -22.82 -13.18 -29.70
CA ALA A 92 -22.20 -11.87 -29.88
C ALA A 92 -23.05 -10.88 -30.71
N PRO A 93 -23.71 -11.26 -31.83
CA PRO A 93 -24.48 -10.32 -32.65
C PRO A 93 -25.62 -9.62 -31.88
N ASP A 94 -26.35 -10.35 -31.05
CA ASP A 94 -27.44 -9.80 -30.25
C ASP A 94 -26.92 -8.82 -29.20
N ILE A 95 -25.86 -9.20 -28.48
CA ILE A 95 -25.17 -8.35 -27.50
C ILE A 95 -24.70 -7.05 -28.14
N ILE A 96 -24.05 -7.14 -29.32
CA ILE A 96 -23.51 -5.99 -30.05
C ILE A 96 -24.64 -5.06 -30.49
N THR A 97 -25.74 -5.62 -30.99
CA THR A 97 -26.88 -4.84 -31.49
C THR A 97 -27.54 -4.03 -30.38
N HIS A 98 -27.70 -4.60 -29.17
CA HIS A 98 -28.25 -3.89 -28.02
C HIS A 98 -27.41 -2.68 -27.61
N SER A 99 -26.08 -2.82 -27.54
CA SER A 99 -25.17 -1.72 -27.19
C SER A 99 -25.12 -0.64 -28.25
N PHE A 100 -24.94 -1.03 -29.51
CA PHE A 100 -24.82 -0.08 -30.62
C PHE A 100 -26.13 0.68 -30.83
N GLY A 101 -27.25 -0.01 -30.64
CA GLY A 101 -28.60 0.57 -30.61
C GLY A 101 -28.76 1.65 -29.56
N LEU A 102 -28.49 1.31 -28.30
CA LEU A 102 -28.58 2.25 -27.17
C LEU A 102 -27.69 3.47 -27.40
N LEU A 103 -26.46 3.26 -27.85
CA LEU A 103 -25.50 4.32 -28.15
C LEU A 103 -25.99 5.24 -29.27
N ALA A 104 -26.49 4.67 -30.38
CA ALA A 104 -26.99 5.42 -31.52
C ALA A 104 -28.17 6.32 -31.13
N VAL A 105 -29.13 5.80 -30.35
CA VAL A 105 -30.29 6.57 -29.85
C VAL A 105 -29.83 7.71 -28.93
N SER A 106 -28.89 7.43 -28.02
CA SER A 106 -28.38 8.42 -27.07
C SER A 106 -27.63 9.57 -27.75
N ILE A 107 -26.83 9.24 -28.77
CA ILE A 107 -26.08 10.24 -29.55
C ILE A 107 -27.00 11.05 -30.45
N PHE A 108 -27.99 10.41 -31.07
CA PHE A 108 -29.00 11.12 -31.82
C PHE A 108 -29.77 12.10 -30.92
N LEU A 109 -30.24 11.64 -29.76
CA LEU A 109 -30.96 12.47 -28.79
C LEU A 109 -30.12 13.66 -28.33
N SER A 110 -28.87 13.42 -27.92
CA SER A 110 -27.97 14.47 -27.45
C SER A 110 -27.57 15.45 -28.56
N ALA A 111 -27.32 14.99 -29.78
CA ALA A 111 -27.03 15.86 -30.92
C ALA A 111 -28.24 16.72 -31.28
N PHE A 112 -29.42 16.11 -31.36
CA PHE A 112 -30.65 16.81 -31.71
C PHE A 112 -31.01 17.88 -30.68
N VAL A 113 -31.13 17.49 -29.41
CA VAL A 113 -31.49 18.41 -28.32
C VAL A 113 -30.37 19.41 -28.05
N GLY A 114 -29.11 18.96 -28.04
CA GLY A 114 -27.95 19.79 -27.75
C GLY A 114 -27.77 20.92 -28.76
N VAL A 115 -27.86 20.62 -30.07
CA VAL A 115 -27.75 21.66 -31.11
C VAL A 115 -28.89 22.67 -31.02
N ILE A 116 -30.13 22.21 -30.76
CA ILE A 116 -31.29 23.10 -30.59
C ILE A 116 -31.08 24.05 -29.40
N LEU A 117 -30.69 23.53 -28.23
CA LEU A 117 -30.45 24.33 -27.03
C LEU A 117 -29.28 25.32 -27.23
N GLY A 118 -28.21 24.90 -27.90
CA GLY A 118 -27.06 25.76 -28.19
C GLY A 118 -27.41 26.91 -29.13
N LEU A 119 -28.13 26.62 -30.22
CA LEU A 119 -28.61 27.65 -31.17
C LEU A 119 -29.57 28.64 -30.50
N TRP A 120 -30.47 28.15 -29.67
CA TRP A 120 -31.42 29.00 -28.93
C TRP A 120 -30.71 29.95 -27.97
N SER A 121 -29.66 29.47 -27.30
CA SER A 121 -28.88 30.24 -26.32
C SER A 121 -27.98 31.29 -26.97
N ALA A 122 -27.41 31.00 -28.15
CA ALA A 122 -26.55 31.92 -28.88
C ALA A 122 -27.33 33.13 -29.43
N GLY A 123 -28.64 32.99 -29.66
CA GLY A 123 -29.49 34.05 -30.20
C GLY A 123 -29.89 35.15 -29.20
N LYS A 124 -29.65 35.00 -27.89
CA LYS A 124 -30.11 35.93 -26.85
C LYS A 124 -28.96 36.51 -26.02
N ARG A 125 -28.74 37.83 -26.09
CA ARG A 125 -27.68 38.51 -25.33
C ARG A 125 -28.01 38.63 -23.83
N SER A 126 -27.16 38.05 -22.99
CA SER A 126 -26.75 38.49 -21.64
C SER A 126 -27.23 37.72 -20.38
N GLY A 127 -28.24 36.83 -20.43
CA GLY A 127 -28.65 36.03 -19.26
C GLY A 127 -28.67 34.52 -19.49
N TRP A 128 -29.27 34.11 -20.61
CA TRP A 128 -29.35 32.71 -21.03
C TRP A 128 -27.99 32.10 -21.37
N SER A 129 -26.99 32.91 -21.75
CA SER A 129 -25.64 32.45 -22.03
C SER A 129 -24.94 31.91 -20.78
N LEU A 130 -25.03 32.63 -19.65
CA LEU A 130 -24.43 32.19 -18.39
C LEU A 130 -25.14 30.95 -17.84
N LEU A 131 -26.47 30.92 -17.89
CA LEU A 131 -27.27 29.77 -17.45
C LEU A 131 -26.92 28.52 -18.26
N THR A 132 -26.87 28.64 -19.59
CA THR A 132 -26.53 27.51 -20.48
C THR A 132 -25.12 27.00 -20.20
N LEU A 133 -24.17 27.91 -19.97
CA LEU A 133 -22.82 27.51 -19.58
C LEU A 133 -22.78 26.79 -18.23
N MET A 134 -23.44 27.32 -17.20
CA MET A 134 -23.46 26.69 -15.87
C MET A 134 -24.13 25.31 -15.91
N LEU A 135 -25.28 25.20 -16.57
CA LEU A 135 -25.97 23.93 -16.76
C LEU A 135 -25.13 22.94 -17.57
N SER A 136 -24.39 23.40 -18.59
CA SER A 136 -23.49 22.53 -19.33
C SER A 136 -22.34 22.00 -18.48
N ILE A 137 -21.76 22.83 -17.60
CA ILE A 137 -20.67 22.40 -16.71
C ILE A 137 -21.21 21.41 -15.67
N ILE A 138 -22.39 21.68 -15.10
CA ILE A 138 -23.07 20.75 -14.20
C ILE A 138 -23.30 19.41 -14.92
N GLY A 139 -23.91 19.42 -16.11
CA GLY A 139 -24.19 18.21 -16.87
C GLY A 139 -22.94 17.41 -17.27
N ILE A 140 -21.82 18.08 -17.56
CA ILE A 140 -20.52 17.43 -17.82
C ILE A 140 -19.92 16.81 -16.55
N SER A 141 -20.27 17.35 -15.38
CA SER A 141 -19.67 16.97 -14.10
C SER A 141 -20.40 15.84 -13.39
N ILE A 142 -21.61 15.48 -13.83
CA ILE A 142 -22.40 14.38 -13.24
C ILE A 142 -21.84 13.04 -13.75
N PRO A 143 -21.32 12.17 -12.87
CA PRO A 143 -20.93 10.82 -13.27
C PRO A 143 -22.13 10.02 -13.79
N SER A 144 -21.89 9.16 -14.79
CA SER A 144 -22.94 8.36 -15.44
C SER A 144 -23.71 7.47 -14.46
N PHE A 145 -23.01 6.77 -13.56
CA PHE A 145 -23.64 5.97 -12.50
C PHE A 145 -24.48 6.82 -11.53
N PHE A 146 -24.03 8.04 -11.21
CA PHE A 146 -24.74 8.94 -10.30
C PHE A 146 -26.03 9.45 -10.94
N ALA A 147 -25.97 9.87 -12.22
CA ALA A 147 -27.16 10.22 -12.98
C ALA A 147 -28.15 9.04 -13.06
N ALA A 148 -27.66 7.84 -13.36
CA ALA A 148 -28.49 6.63 -13.43
C ALA A 148 -29.22 6.37 -12.11
N MET A 149 -28.51 6.49 -11.00
CA MET A 149 -29.05 6.32 -9.67
C MET A 149 -30.10 7.37 -9.31
N LEU A 150 -29.82 8.67 -9.56
CA LEU A 150 -30.78 9.73 -9.27
C LEU A 150 -32.08 9.56 -10.08
N LEU A 151 -31.97 9.18 -11.35
CA LEU A 151 -33.14 8.90 -12.19
C LEU A 151 -33.91 7.68 -11.69
N GLN A 152 -33.22 6.59 -11.32
CA GLN A 152 -33.85 5.40 -10.79
C GLN A 152 -34.59 5.68 -9.48
N ILE A 153 -33.95 6.35 -8.52
CA ILE A 153 -34.57 6.76 -7.24
C ILE A 153 -35.75 7.70 -7.50
N GLY A 154 -35.61 8.64 -8.44
CA GLY A 154 -36.68 9.55 -8.83
C GLY A 154 -37.91 8.81 -9.35
N VAL A 155 -37.72 7.85 -10.26
CA VAL A 155 -38.81 7.02 -10.79
C VAL A 155 -39.44 6.16 -9.69
N VAL A 156 -38.64 5.56 -8.81
CA VAL A 156 -39.15 4.77 -7.67
C VAL A 156 -39.98 5.63 -6.73
N LYS A 157 -39.52 6.84 -6.38
CA LYS A 157 -40.27 7.76 -5.51
C LYS A 157 -41.56 8.25 -6.14
N ILE A 158 -41.55 8.54 -7.44
CA ILE A 158 -42.77 8.91 -8.18
C ILE A 158 -43.75 7.74 -8.20
N ALA A 159 -43.28 6.51 -8.45
CA ALA A 159 -44.12 5.32 -8.41
C ALA A 159 -44.70 5.05 -7.01
N GLN A 160 -43.91 5.25 -5.95
CA GLN A 160 -44.40 5.16 -4.56
C GLN A 160 -45.45 6.24 -4.24
N ALA A 161 -45.31 7.44 -4.78
CA ALA A 161 -46.25 8.55 -4.56
C ALA A 161 -47.54 8.44 -5.37
N THR A 162 -47.48 7.90 -6.59
CA THR A 162 -48.61 7.82 -7.53
C THR A 162 -49.29 6.45 -7.56
N GLY A 163 -48.60 5.40 -7.10
CA GLY A 163 -49.04 4.01 -7.20
C GLY A 163 -48.82 3.37 -8.57
N GLU A 164 -48.35 4.11 -9.58
CA GLU A 164 -48.18 3.63 -10.95
C GLU A 164 -46.70 3.59 -11.39
N ILE A 165 -46.31 2.50 -12.07
CA ILE A 165 -44.97 2.34 -12.64
C ILE A 165 -44.97 2.87 -14.08
N PHE A 166 -44.61 4.15 -14.26
CA PHE A 166 -44.57 4.78 -15.59
C PHE A 166 -43.41 4.32 -16.47
N LEU A 167 -42.24 4.12 -15.86
CA LEU A 167 -40.99 3.74 -16.53
C LEU A 167 -40.33 2.57 -15.80
N PRO A 168 -39.83 1.55 -16.52
CA PRO A 168 -39.09 0.46 -15.92
C PRO A 168 -37.74 0.96 -15.41
N VAL A 169 -37.38 0.55 -14.19
CA VAL A 169 -36.15 0.98 -13.50
C VAL A 169 -34.92 0.17 -13.88
N GLY A 170 -35.08 -0.91 -14.63
CA GLY A 170 -34.02 -1.78 -15.13
C GLY A 170 -34.59 -2.86 -16.05
N GLY A 171 -33.71 -3.62 -16.71
CA GLY A 171 -34.06 -4.59 -17.76
C GLY A 171 -33.58 -4.14 -19.13
N PHE A 172 -33.99 -4.87 -20.16
CA PHE A 172 -33.64 -4.61 -21.56
C PHE A 172 -34.87 -4.69 -22.46
N GLY A 173 -34.88 -3.92 -23.55
CA GLY A 173 -35.98 -3.90 -24.51
C GLY A 173 -35.99 -2.63 -25.36
N TRP A 174 -36.51 -2.74 -26.59
CA TRP A 174 -36.67 -1.63 -27.53
C TRP A 174 -37.93 -0.77 -27.27
N ASP A 175 -38.37 -0.73 -26.02
CA ASP A 175 -39.60 -0.12 -25.55
C ASP A 175 -39.30 0.96 -24.50
N LYS A 176 -40.09 1.03 -23.41
CA LYS A 176 -39.84 1.96 -22.31
C LYS A 176 -38.51 1.70 -21.58
N HIS A 177 -37.93 0.50 -21.67
CA HIS A 177 -36.65 0.14 -21.05
C HIS A 177 -35.46 0.93 -21.63
N LEU A 178 -35.60 1.45 -22.85
CA LEU A 178 -34.57 2.25 -23.51
C LEU A 178 -34.42 3.67 -22.93
N ILE A 179 -35.48 4.22 -22.35
CA ILE A 179 -35.59 5.67 -22.04
C ILE A 179 -34.56 6.09 -20.98
N LEU A 180 -34.51 5.42 -19.82
CA LEU A 180 -33.61 5.81 -18.73
C LEU A 180 -32.13 5.62 -19.10
N PRO A 181 -31.69 4.45 -19.63
CA PRO A 181 -30.31 4.28 -20.08
C PRO A 181 -29.91 5.32 -21.14
N ALA A 182 -30.79 5.61 -22.10
CA ALA A 182 -30.49 6.57 -23.16
C ALA A 182 -30.36 8.01 -22.65
N LEU A 183 -31.19 8.41 -21.67
CA LEU A 183 -31.09 9.74 -21.05
C LEU A 183 -29.79 9.91 -20.27
N VAL A 184 -29.37 8.90 -19.51
CA VAL A 184 -28.10 8.93 -18.76
C VAL A 184 -26.94 9.04 -19.73
N LEU A 185 -26.91 8.18 -20.75
CA LEU A 185 -25.83 8.15 -21.73
C LEU A 185 -25.80 9.43 -22.59
N ALA A 186 -26.94 10.05 -22.85
CA ALA A 186 -27.06 11.31 -23.58
C ALA A 186 -26.69 12.56 -22.75
N ALA A 187 -26.72 12.50 -21.42
CA ALA A 187 -26.63 13.68 -20.55
C ALA A 187 -25.33 14.50 -20.78
N ARG A 188 -24.17 13.85 -20.73
CA ARG A 188 -22.87 14.50 -20.95
C ARG A 188 -22.67 14.96 -22.40
N PRO A 189 -22.90 14.12 -23.43
CA PRO A 189 -22.91 14.56 -24.82
C PRO A 189 -23.81 15.77 -25.08
N LEU A 190 -25.02 15.79 -24.53
CA LEU A 190 -25.98 16.88 -24.70
C LEU A 190 -25.42 18.18 -24.12
N ALA A 191 -24.82 18.13 -22.93
CA ALA A 191 -24.18 19.27 -22.29
C ALA A 191 -22.98 19.77 -23.10
N GLN A 192 -22.14 18.88 -23.64
CA GLN A 192 -20.99 19.24 -24.46
C GLN A 192 -21.40 19.85 -25.80
N ILE A 193 -22.31 19.19 -26.52
CA ILE A 193 -22.78 19.62 -27.84
C ILE A 193 -23.53 20.96 -27.71
N SER A 194 -24.37 21.13 -26.70
CA SER A 194 -25.07 22.41 -26.49
C SER A 194 -24.10 23.55 -26.21
N ARG A 195 -23.10 23.32 -25.36
CA ARG A 195 -22.05 24.29 -25.05
C ARG A 195 -21.22 24.67 -26.28
N VAL A 196 -20.71 23.69 -27.03
CA VAL A 196 -19.87 23.98 -28.21
C VAL A 196 -20.70 24.64 -29.31
N THR A 197 -21.93 24.19 -29.53
CA THR A 197 -22.85 24.86 -30.47
C THR A 197 -23.05 26.32 -30.07
N PHE A 198 -23.30 26.58 -28.78
CA PHE A 198 -23.46 27.94 -28.27
C PHE A 198 -22.22 28.81 -28.53
N VAL A 199 -21.04 28.38 -28.09
CA VAL A 199 -19.79 29.14 -28.20
C VAL A 199 -19.42 29.39 -29.67
N THR A 200 -19.48 28.34 -30.51
CA THR A 200 -19.08 28.45 -31.92
C THR A 200 -20.03 29.32 -32.72
N VAL A 201 -21.34 29.25 -32.46
CA VAL A 201 -22.32 30.11 -33.10
C VAL A 201 -22.15 31.56 -32.64
N GLU A 202 -21.88 31.80 -31.36
CA GLU A 202 -21.58 33.14 -30.83
C GLU A 202 -20.35 33.75 -31.52
N ASP A 203 -19.26 32.99 -31.65
CA ASP A 203 -18.04 33.42 -32.34
C ASP A 203 -18.26 33.71 -33.83
N VAL A 204 -19.06 32.86 -34.50
CA VAL A 204 -19.39 33.02 -35.92
C VAL A 204 -20.28 34.25 -36.14
N LEU A 205 -21.23 34.52 -35.25
CA LEU A 205 -22.11 35.71 -35.34
C LEU A 205 -21.32 37.02 -35.26
N LEU A 206 -20.13 37.01 -34.64
CA LEU A 206 -19.24 38.18 -34.53
C LEU A 206 -18.37 38.41 -35.77
N GLN A 207 -18.34 37.49 -36.74
CA GLN A 207 -17.47 37.58 -37.91
C GLN A 207 -17.94 38.63 -38.93
N ASP A 208 -16.98 39.28 -39.59
CA ASP A 208 -17.26 40.39 -40.52
C ASP A 208 -18.11 39.98 -41.74
N TYR A 209 -18.01 38.73 -42.19
CA TYR A 209 -18.85 38.24 -43.29
C TYR A 209 -20.33 38.13 -42.90
N VAL A 210 -20.65 37.89 -41.62
CA VAL A 210 -22.02 37.88 -41.11
C VAL A 210 -22.55 39.30 -41.01
N ARG A 211 -21.73 40.26 -40.53
CA ARG A 211 -22.07 41.69 -40.52
C ARG A 211 -22.34 42.21 -41.94
N THR A 212 -21.59 41.73 -42.92
CA THR A 212 -21.79 42.04 -44.34
C THR A 212 -23.08 41.42 -44.91
N ALA A 213 -23.47 40.22 -44.48
CA ALA A 213 -24.74 39.62 -44.87
C ALA A 213 -25.94 40.41 -44.33
N HIS A 214 -25.82 40.95 -43.11
CA HIS A 214 -26.80 41.87 -42.52
C HIS A 214 -26.92 43.18 -43.31
N SER A 215 -25.81 43.79 -43.72
CA SER A 215 -25.85 45.04 -44.50
C SER A 215 -26.45 44.86 -45.90
N LYS A 216 -26.43 43.63 -46.45
CA LYS A 216 -27.11 43.25 -47.70
C LYS A 216 -28.62 43.03 -47.56
N GLY A 217 -29.20 43.17 -46.36
CA GLY A 217 -30.64 42.98 -46.12
C GLY A 217 -31.11 41.52 -46.15
N ILE A 218 -30.21 40.55 -46.03
CA ILE A 218 -30.56 39.13 -46.02
C ILE A 218 -31.37 38.81 -44.74
N ARG A 219 -32.47 38.05 -44.87
CA ARG A 219 -33.33 37.68 -43.74
C ARG A 219 -32.56 36.86 -42.70
N GLN A 220 -32.77 37.13 -41.41
CA GLN A 220 -32.06 36.47 -40.30
C GLN A 220 -32.02 34.93 -40.39
N ARG A 221 -33.13 34.30 -40.75
CA ARG A 221 -33.22 32.85 -40.91
C ARG A 221 -32.27 32.31 -42.00
N ALA A 222 -32.12 33.06 -43.11
CA ALA A 222 -31.20 32.70 -44.17
C ALA A 222 -29.74 32.93 -43.77
N ILE A 223 -29.44 34.02 -43.02
CA ILE A 223 -28.11 34.24 -42.45
C ILE A 223 -27.74 33.09 -41.51
N THR A 224 -28.63 32.71 -40.59
CA THR A 224 -28.38 31.62 -39.64
C THR A 224 -28.21 30.27 -40.36
N ALA A 225 -29.10 29.92 -41.29
CA ALA A 225 -29.06 28.62 -41.96
C ALA A 225 -27.89 28.47 -42.95
N ILE A 226 -27.52 29.53 -43.68
CA ILE A 226 -26.54 29.45 -44.79
C ILE A 226 -25.15 29.91 -44.34
N HIS A 227 -25.06 31.01 -43.59
CA HIS A 227 -23.78 31.64 -43.25
C HIS A 227 -23.27 31.25 -41.87
N VAL A 228 -24.15 31.06 -40.88
CA VAL A 228 -23.73 30.73 -39.51
C VAL A 228 -23.60 29.21 -39.34
N PHE A 229 -24.67 28.46 -39.57
CA PHE A 229 -24.72 27.03 -39.31
C PHE A 229 -23.70 26.24 -40.14
N ARG A 230 -23.53 26.57 -41.43
CA ARG A 230 -22.55 25.89 -42.29
C ARG A 230 -21.10 26.02 -41.76
N ASN A 231 -20.76 27.16 -41.16
CA ASN A 231 -19.43 27.40 -40.59
C ASN A 231 -19.30 26.84 -39.16
N ALA A 232 -20.40 26.79 -38.40
CA ALA A 232 -20.43 26.15 -37.08
C ALA A 232 -20.55 24.61 -37.15
N ALA A 233 -21.02 24.05 -38.28
CA ALA A 233 -21.31 22.63 -38.43
C ALA A 233 -20.07 21.74 -38.24
N ILE A 234 -18.88 22.22 -38.63
CA ILE A 234 -17.63 21.46 -38.47
C ILE A 234 -17.31 21.29 -36.97
N PRO A 235 -17.12 22.35 -36.16
CA PRO A 235 -16.93 22.20 -34.71
C PRO A 235 -18.02 21.38 -34.01
N ILE A 236 -19.28 21.57 -34.41
CA ILE A 236 -20.41 20.82 -33.85
C ILE A 236 -20.29 19.33 -34.17
N LEU A 237 -20.02 18.97 -35.43
CA LEU A 237 -19.83 17.59 -35.85
C LEU A 237 -18.61 16.94 -35.17
N THR A 238 -17.50 17.69 -35.03
CA THR A 238 -16.33 17.26 -34.26
C THR A 238 -16.70 16.97 -32.81
N THR A 239 -17.52 17.81 -32.20
CA THR A 239 -17.99 17.60 -30.84
C THR A 239 -18.89 16.39 -30.72
N ILE A 240 -19.77 16.13 -31.70
CA ILE A 240 -20.58 14.91 -31.74
C ILE A 240 -19.67 13.67 -31.81
N GLY A 241 -18.64 13.70 -32.66
CA GLY A 241 -17.65 12.63 -32.78
C GLY A 241 -16.86 12.38 -31.49
N LEU A 242 -16.41 13.44 -30.81
CA LEU A 242 -15.75 13.36 -29.51
C LEU A 242 -16.70 12.87 -28.41
N SER A 243 -17.95 13.32 -28.42
CA SER A 243 -18.98 12.91 -27.46
C SER A 243 -19.30 11.42 -27.54
N LEU A 244 -19.18 10.83 -28.73
CA LEU A 244 -19.31 9.38 -28.88
C LEU A 244 -18.23 8.62 -28.10
N ARG A 245 -16.98 9.08 -28.15
CA ARG A 245 -15.88 8.43 -27.41
C ARG A 245 -16.14 8.45 -25.91
N PHE A 246 -16.62 9.57 -25.39
CA PHE A 246 -17.03 9.65 -23.98
C PHE A 246 -18.20 8.73 -23.66
N SER A 247 -19.21 8.66 -24.53
CA SER A 247 -20.36 7.76 -24.34
C SER A 247 -19.94 6.30 -24.34
N LEU A 248 -19.02 5.90 -25.23
CA LEU A 248 -18.44 4.57 -25.26
C LEU A 248 -17.71 4.21 -23.97
N SER A 249 -17.00 5.17 -23.37
CA SER A 249 -16.34 4.96 -22.08
C SER A 249 -17.35 4.70 -20.95
N SER A 250 -18.47 5.43 -20.91
CA SER A 250 -19.50 5.27 -19.88
C SER A 250 -20.49 4.14 -20.16
N LEU A 251 -20.50 3.58 -21.38
CA LEU A 251 -21.47 2.58 -21.81
C LEU A 251 -21.50 1.34 -20.89
N PRO A 252 -20.37 0.73 -20.48
CA PRO A 252 -20.40 -0.42 -19.58
C PRO A 252 -21.04 -0.12 -18.22
N VAL A 253 -20.82 1.08 -17.69
CA VAL A 253 -21.39 1.52 -16.42
C VAL A 253 -22.90 1.65 -16.52
N VAL A 254 -23.40 2.29 -17.58
CA VAL A 254 -24.85 2.46 -17.81
C VAL A 254 -25.52 1.10 -18.02
N GLU A 255 -24.93 0.23 -18.83
CA GLU A 255 -25.49 -1.10 -19.09
C GLU A 255 -25.52 -1.97 -17.84
N PHE A 256 -24.43 -1.96 -17.06
CA PHE A 256 -24.35 -2.68 -15.80
C PHE A 256 -25.40 -2.16 -14.79
N PHE A 257 -25.54 -0.85 -14.65
CA PHE A 257 -26.47 -0.24 -13.70
C PHE A 257 -27.95 -0.59 -14.00
N PHE A 258 -28.37 -0.47 -15.26
CA PHE A 258 -29.74 -0.78 -15.66
C PHE A 258 -30.00 -2.27 -15.93
N GLY A 259 -28.95 -3.10 -16.00
CA GLY A 259 -29.09 -4.50 -16.40
C GLY A 259 -29.43 -4.66 -17.88
N TRP A 260 -28.88 -3.76 -18.72
CA TRP A 260 -29.02 -3.83 -20.17
C TRP A 260 -28.08 -4.91 -20.71
N ALA A 261 -28.63 -5.88 -21.46
CA ALA A 261 -27.88 -7.03 -22.00
C ALA A 261 -26.99 -6.66 -23.21
N GLY A 262 -26.07 -5.72 -22.98
CA GLY A 262 -25.13 -5.21 -23.97
C GLY A 262 -23.68 -5.68 -23.76
N ILE A 263 -22.80 -5.21 -24.64
CA ILE A 263 -21.36 -5.46 -24.69
C ILE A 263 -20.72 -5.15 -23.35
N GLY A 264 -20.94 -3.97 -22.78
CA GLY A 264 -20.26 -3.54 -21.57
C GLY A 264 -20.65 -4.34 -20.33
N PHE A 265 -21.94 -4.60 -20.14
CA PHE A 265 -22.40 -5.50 -19.06
C PHE A 265 -21.81 -6.92 -19.21
N THR A 266 -21.89 -7.47 -20.42
CA THR A 266 -21.44 -8.84 -20.70
C THR A 266 -19.92 -8.97 -20.63
N LEU A 267 -19.19 -7.93 -21.05
CA LEU A 267 -17.73 -7.87 -21.00
C LEU A 267 -17.23 -7.87 -19.55
N LEU A 268 -17.85 -7.08 -18.66
CA LEU A 268 -17.51 -7.11 -17.23
C LEU A 268 -17.76 -8.49 -16.63
N LYS A 269 -18.89 -9.14 -16.99
CA LYS A 269 -19.20 -10.51 -16.57
C LYS A 269 -18.17 -11.52 -17.11
N ALA A 270 -17.79 -11.43 -18.38
CA ALA A 270 -16.81 -12.31 -19.02
C ALA A 270 -15.43 -12.19 -18.37
N ILE A 271 -14.98 -10.97 -18.07
CA ILE A 271 -13.71 -10.72 -17.36
C ILE A 271 -13.75 -11.33 -15.95
N SER A 272 -14.84 -11.10 -15.21
CA SER A 272 -15.02 -11.67 -13.86
C SER A 272 -15.02 -13.20 -13.87
N GLN A 273 -15.64 -13.81 -14.89
CA GLN A 273 -15.69 -15.27 -15.06
C GLN A 273 -14.48 -15.85 -15.79
N ARG A 274 -13.46 -15.03 -16.10
CA ARG A 274 -12.22 -15.42 -16.78
C ARG A 274 -12.44 -16.03 -18.17
N ASP A 275 -13.47 -15.59 -18.88
CA ASP A 275 -13.80 -16.01 -20.23
C ASP A 275 -13.07 -15.14 -21.28
N ASP A 276 -11.96 -15.67 -21.79
CA ASP A 276 -11.09 -14.93 -22.72
C ASP A 276 -11.75 -14.68 -24.07
N ASN A 277 -12.45 -15.70 -24.62
CA ASN A 277 -13.01 -15.63 -25.97
C ASN A 277 -14.10 -14.55 -26.05
N LEU A 278 -15.04 -14.56 -25.09
CA LEU A 278 -16.10 -13.57 -25.04
C LEU A 278 -15.55 -12.17 -24.71
N THR A 279 -14.56 -12.07 -23.82
CA THR A 279 -13.92 -10.78 -23.50
C THR A 279 -13.27 -10.15 -24.73
N VAL A 280 -12.48 -10.93 -25.47
CA VAL A 280 -11.73 -10.46 -26.64
C VAL A 280 -12.66 -10.04 -27.77
N ILE A 281 -13.68 -10.84 -28.12
CA ILE A 281 -14.59 -10.48 -29.22
C ILE A 281 -15.38 -9.19 -28.91
N LEU A 282 -15.80 -9.01 -27.66
CA LEU A 282 -16.54 -7.83 -27.22
C LEU A 282 -15.65 -6.59 -27.21
N ALA A 283 -14.40 -6.71 -26.74
CA ALA A 283 -13.41 -5.63 -26.81
C ALA A 283 -13.08 -5.24 -28.27
N LEU A 284 -12.90 -6.24 -29.15
CA LEU A 284 -12.70 -6.01 -30.58
C LEU A 284 -13.91 -5.32 -31.23
N SER A 285 -15.13 -5.69 -30.84
CA SER A 285 -16.36 -5.08 -31.36
C SER A 285 -16.44 -3.59 -31.04
N LEU A 286 -16.03 -3.18 -29.82
CA LEU A 286 -15.92 -1.77 -29.45
C LEU A 286 -14.84 -1.05 -30.28
N GLY A 287 -13.69 -1.69 -30.52
CA GLY A 287 -12.64 -1.17 -31.40
C GLY A 287 -13.12 -0.96 -32.84
N ILE A 288 -13.84 -1.94 -33.39
CA ILE A 288 -14.45 -1.87 -34.73
C ILE A 288 -15.42 -0.70 -34.80
N LEU A 289 -16.27 -0.51 -33.78
CA LEU A 289 -17.19 0.61 -33.74
C LEU A 289 -16.46 1.95 -33.78
N VAL A 290 -15.38 2.11 -33.00
CA VAL A 290 -14.58 3.35 -33.01
C VAL A 290 -13.99 3.61 -34.40
N ILE A 291 -13.49 2.57 -35.07
CA ILE A 291 -12.97 2.69 -36.44
C ILE A 291 -14.09 3.10 -37.41
N LEU A 292 -15.25 2.45 -37.35
CA LEU A 292 -16.40 2.75 -38.20
C LEU A 292 -16.89 4.19 -38.01
N VAL A 293 -16.94 4.67 -36.78
CA VAL A 293 -17.33 6.05 -36.47
C VAL A 293 -16.30 7.02 -37.01
N ASN A 294 -15.01 6.77 -36.79
CA ASN A 294 -13.96 7.63 -37.30
C ASN A 294 -14.05 7.70 -38.84
N ILE A 295 -14.33 6.58 -39.52
CA ILE A 295 -14.57 6.56 -40.97
C ILE A 295 -15.81 7.40 -41.34
N LEU A 296 -16.92 7.24 -40.61
CA LEU A 296 -18.15 8.00 -40.83
C LEU A 296 -17.94 9.51 -40.66
N LEU A 297 -17.22 9.93 -39.62
CA LEU A 297 -16.90 11.33 -39.37
C LEU A 297 -16.12 11.93 -40.54
N ASP A 298 -15.17 11.20 -41.11
CA ASP A 298 -14.43 11.69 -42.27
C ASP A 298 -15.28 11.85 -43.49
N ILE A 299 -16.16 10.88 -43.75
CA ILE A 299 -17.14 11.00 -44.84
C ILE A 299 -17.99 12.26 -44.62
N LEU A 300 -18.50 12.48 -43.40
CA LEU A 300 -19.31 13.64 -43.05
C LEU A 300 -18.53 14.97 -43.18
N TYR A 301 -17.27 15.04 -42.74
CA TYR A 301 -16.44 16.22 -42.93
C TYR A 301 -16.22 16.55 -44.41
N HIS A 302 -15.98 15.53 -45.25
CA HIS A 302 -15.83 15.70 -46.69
C HIS A 302 -17.13 16.17 -47.38
N LEU A 303 -18.29 15.74 -46.86
CA LEU A 303 -19.59 16.17 -47.36
C LEU A 303 -19.91 17.63 -46.99
N ILE A 304 -19.49 18.09 -45.81
CA ILE A 304 -19.76 19.46 -45.33
C ILE A 304 -18.83 20.49 -46.00
N ASP A 305 -17.52 20.25 -46.04
CA ASP A 305 -16.56 21.11 -46.73
C ASP A 305 -15.51 20.31 -47.53
N PRO A 306 -15.66 20.25 -48.87
CA PRO A 306 -14.72 19.55 -49.76
C PRO A 306 -13.30 20.14 -49.75
N ARG A 307 -13.08 21.36 -49.25
CA ARG A 307 -11.75 22.01 -49.21
C ARG A 307 -10.83 21.39 -48.15
N LEU A 308 -11.41 20.74 -47.14
CA LEU A 308 -10.68 20.00 -46.12
C LEU A 308 -9.97 18.76 -46.69
N ALA A 309 -10.31 18.34 -47.93
CA ALA A 309 -9.64 17.24 -48.64
C ALA A 309 -8.18 17.56 -49.04
N ASP A 310 -7.78 18.84 -49.07
CA ASP A 310 -6.43 19.24 -49.48
C ASP A 310 -5.38 19.12 -48.35
N THR A 311 -5.79 19.13 -47.08
CA THR A 311 -4.89 18.93 -45.93
C THR A 311 -4.32 17.51 -45.89
N ALA A 312 -5.11 16.51 -46.31
CA ALA A 312 -4.65 15.13 -46.48
C ALA A 312 -3.68 14.97 -47.67
N ARG A 313 -3.67 15.92 -48.61
CA ARG A 313 -2.87 15.89 -49.83
C ARG A 313 -1.40 16.26 -49.56
N ASN A 314 -1.12 17.08 -48.55
CA ASN A 314 0.26 17.40 -48.14
C ASN A 314 0.97 16.21 -47.48
N ILE A 315 0.25 15.31 -46.81
CA ILE A 315 0.81 14.06 -46.25
C ILE A 315 1.11 13.02 -47.35
N SER A 316 0.52 13.16 -48.54
CA SER A 316 0.67 12.20 -49.63
C SER A 316 1.85 12.47 -50.58
N LYS A 317 2.39 13.69 -50.60
CA LYS A 317 3.52 14.02 -51.49
C LYS A 317 4.87 13.49 -50.99
N ASP A 318 5.01 13.25 -49.69
CA ASP A 318 6.25 12.70 -49.08
C ASP A 318 6.26 11.17 -48.91
N MET A 319 5.24 10.44 -49.38
CA MET A 319 5.09 9.00 -49.10
C MET A 319 5.07 8.11 -50.36
N LYS A 320 6.12 8.20 -51.19
CA LYS A 320 6.33 7.30 -52.34
C LYS A 320 7.19 6.05 -52.06
N LYS A 321 7.70 5.85 -50.84
CA LYS A 321 8.50 4.65 -50.48
C LYS A 321 7.68 3.54 -49.82
N SER A 322 7.96 2.29 -50.22
CA SER A 322 7.30 1.05 -49.79
C SER A 322 7.55 0.74 -48.31
N PHE A 323 6.62 0.04 -47.64
CA PHE A 323 6.71 -0.34 -46.21
C PHE A 323 8.02 -1.07 -45.87
N PHE A 324 8.48 -1.96 -46.75
CA PHE A 324 9.73 -2.70 -46.56
C PHE A 324 10.99 -1.84 -46.72
N GLU A 325 10.94 -0.79 -47.54
CA GLU A 325 12.05 0.18 -47.65
C GLU A 325 12.16 1.02 -46.37
N ARG A 326 11.04 1.30 -45.70
CA ARG A 326 11.01 2.04 -44.42
C ARG A 326 11.56 1.23 -43.26
N LEU A 327 11.29 -0.07 -43.22
CA LEU A 327 11.84 -0.95 -42.17
C LEU A 327 13.37 -1.07 -42.30
N ASN A 328 13.86 -1.07 -43.54
CA ASN A 328 15.29 -1.16 -43.84
C ASN A 328 16.01 0.20 -43.62
N ASP A 329 15.34 1.32 -43.91
CA ASP A 329 15.81 2.67 -43.57
C ASP A 329 15.82 2.86 -42.03
N LEU A 330 14.84 2.34 -41.28
CA LEU A 330 14.84 2.37 -39.81
C LEU A 330 16.01 1.56 -39.21
N ARG A 331 16.32 0.39 -39.79
CA ARG A 331 17.49 -0.41 -39.42
C ARG A 331 18.81 0.30 -39.76
N LYS A 332 18.88 1.03 -40.87
CA LYS A 332 20.05 1.85 -41.25
C LYS A 332 20.20 3.09 -40.36
N ASP A 333 19.12 3.76 -40.02
CA ASP A 333 19.14 4.98 -39.18
C ASP A 333 19.53 4.65 -37.74
N ILE A 334 19.08 3.51 -37.20
CA ILE A 334 19.56 2.98 -35.91
C ILE A 334 21.06 2.62 -35.98
N GLY A 335 21.52 2.07 -37.12
CA GLY A 335 22.94 1.78 -37.35
C GLY A 335 23.83 3.02 -37.49
N ASN A 336 23.30 4.11 -38.06
CA ASN A 336 24.02 5.38 -38.25
C ASN A 336 24.02 6.24 -36.98
N LEU A 337 23.00 6.11 -36.11
CA LEU A 337 22.94 6.75 -34.78
C LEU A 337 24.01 6.21 -33.81
N VAL A 338 24.57 5.03 -34.07
CA VAL A 338 25.63 4.41 -33.24
C VAL A 338 27.04 4.78 -33.75
N SER A 339 27.20 5.30 -34.97
CA SER A 339 28.52 5.54 -35.58
C SER A 339 28.87 7.01 -35.87
N GLU A 340 27.90 7.93 -35.95
CA GLU A 340 28.19 9.35 -36.18
C GLU A 340 28.14 10.18 -34.90
N ASN A 341 29.33 10.59 -34.42
CA ASN A 341 29.49 11.45 -33.26
C ASN A 341 29.06 12.90 -33.59
N PRO A 342 27.91 13.41 -33.08
CA PRO A 342 27.37 14.74 -33.44
C PRO A 342 28.28 15.90 -33.04
N PHE A 343 29.26 15.61 -32.18
CA PHE A 343 30.20 16.55 -31.60
C PHE A 343 31.24 17.08 -32.61
N LYS A 344 31.58 16.30 -33.65
CA LYS A 344 32.65 16.66 -34.60
C LYS A 344 32.17 17.59 -35.73
N LYS A 345 30.90 17.45 -36.15
CA LYS A 345 30.23 18.35 -37.09
C LYS A 345 29.93 19.72 -36.46
N TRP A 346 29.67 19.71 -35.15
CA TRP A 346 29.47 20.89 -34.31
C TRP A 346 30.74 21.71 -34.07
N GLN A 347 31.93 21.10 -34.11
CA GLN A 347 33.21 21.80 -33.92
C GLN A 347 33.61 22.62 -35.16
N MET A 348 33.25 22.17 -36.37
CA MET A 348 33.56 22.88 -37.62
C MET A 348 32.68 24.13 -37.84
N GLU A 349 31.43 24.15 -37.34
CA GLU A 349 30.55 25.33 -37.41
C GLU A 349 30.88 26.40 -36.35
N GLN A 350 31.71 26.09 -35.36
CA GLN A 350 32.09 27.00 -34.27
C GLN A 350 33.24 27.95 -34.62
N GLU A 351 34.06 27.63 -35.62
CA GLU A 351 35.17 28.50 -36.03
C GLU A 351 34.71 29.70 -36.87
N GLU A 352 33.49 29.69 -37.42
CA GLU A 352 33.08 30.69 -38.42
C GLU A 352 32.23 31.88 -37.89
N LYS A 353 31.81 31.91 -36.62
CA LYS A 353 30.91 32.98 -36.12
C LYS A 353 31.27 33.54 -34.74
N LYS A 354 32.43 34.19 -34.67
CA LYS A 354 32.82 35.01 -33.52
C LYS A 354 33.04 36.48 -33.90
N ALA A 355 32.02 37.15 -34.45
CA ALA A 355 31.97 38.63 -34.50
C ALA A 355 30.56 39.16 -34.83
N SER A 356 29.82 39.65 -33.83
CA SER A 356 29.11 40.95 -33.84
C SER A 356 28.09 41.01 -32.69
N ARG A 357 28.26 41.98 -31.79
CA ARG A 357 27.22 42.39 -30.85
C ARG A 357 26.28 43.32 -31.61
N SER A 358 24.99 42.99 -31.63
CA SER A 358 23.96 43.74 -32.37
C SER A 358 23.73 45.15 -31.78
N PRO A 359 23.78 46.23 -32.58
CA PRO A 359 23.51 47.62 -32.18
C PRO A 359 22.08 47.90 -31.68
N PHE A 360 21.15 46.95 -31.85
CA PHE A 360 19.74 47.13 -31.47
C PHE A 360 19.50 47.08 -29.95
N THR A 361 20.44 46.50 -29.20
CA THR A 361 20.27 46.25 -27.76
C THR A 361 20.27 47.54 -26.94
N GLU A 362 21.00 48.57 -27.38
CA GLU A 362 21.06 49.89 -26.72
C GLU A 362 19.85 50.78 -27.05
N LEU A 363 19.35 50.76 -28.29
CA LEU A 363 18.18 51.56 -28.70
C LEU A 363 16.90 51.15 -27.98
N VAL A 364 16.73 49.85 -27.68
CA VAL A 364 15.59 49.34 -26.92
C VAL A 364 15.68 49.72 -25.44
N LYS A 365 16.89 49.70 -24.87
CA LYS A 365 17.14 50.11 -23.49
C LYS A 365 16.82 51.60 -23.30
N ASN A 366 17.25 52.45 -24.22
CA ASN A 366 17.00 53.91 -24.16
C ASN A 366 15.51 54.27 -24.34
N ARG A 367 14.74 53.52 -25.15
CA ARG A 367 13.27 53.72 -25.25
C ARG A 367 12.51 53.27 -23.99
N LEU A 368 13.00 52.27 -23.28
CA LEU A 368 12.38 51.78 -22.04
C LEU A 368 12.65 52.70 -20.84
N GLU A 369 13.80 53.39 -20.85
CA GLU A 369 14.18 54.42 -19.89
C GLU A 369 13.39 55.73 -20.11
N ALA A 370 12.98 56.04 -21.35
CA ALA A 370 12.18 57.21 -21.71
C ALA A 370 10.66 57.10 -21.39
N ALA A 371 10.17 55.96 -20.90
CA ALA A 371 8.76 55.79 -20.54
C ALA A 371 8.47 56.43 -19.16
N SER A 372 7.61 57.47 -19.14
CA SER A 372 7.33 58.29 -17.96
C SER A 372 6.79 57.48 -16.76
N PRO A 373 7.15 57.85 -15.50
CA PRO A 373 6.70 57.17 -14.29
C PRO A 373 5.17 57.12 -14.13
N GLU A 374 4.46 58.14 -14.61
CA GLU A 374 2.99 58.23 -14.56
C GLU A 374 2.30 57.16 -15.42
N GLN A 375 2.82 56.85 -16.61
CA GLN A 375 2.28 55.77 -17.47
C GLN A 375 2.50 54.37 -16.86
N LYS A 376 3.55 54.18 -16.06
CA LYS A 376 3.79 52.93 -15.30
C LYS A 376 2.85 52.81 -14.09
N SER A 377 2.50 53.92 -13.43
CA SER A 377 1.58 53.99 -12.27
C SER A 377 0.11 53.77 -12.65
N GLU A 378 -0.39 54.39 -13.72
CA GLU A 378 -1.76 54.19 -14.21
C GLU A 378 -1.99 52.76 -14.72
N ARG A 379 -1.01 52.18 -15.41
CA ARG A 379 -1.03 50.76 -15.83
C ARG A 379 -1.18 49.81 -14.64
N GLY A 380 -0.58 50.10 -13.49
CA GLY A 380 -0.67 49.28 -12.27
C GLY A 380 -2.06 49.31 -11.61
N LYS A 381 -2.69 50.49 -11.52
CA LYS A 381 -4.05 50.65 -10.99
C LYS A 381 -5.10 50.05 -11.94
N GLY A 382 -4.95 50.23 -13.24
CA GLY A 382 -5.78 49.61 -14.28
C GLY A 382 -5.71 48.08 -14.26
N ARG A 383 -4.51 47.49 -14.09
CA ARG A 383 -4.33 46.03 -13.98
C ARG A 383 -5.00 45.43 -12.75
N ARG A 384 -4.90 46.08 -11.58
CA ARG A 384 -5.58 45.60 -10.36
C ARG A 384 -7.10 45.62 -10.51
N ARG A 385 -7.65 46.71 -11.09
CA ARG A 385 -9.09 46.82 -11.35
C ARG A 385 -9.56 45.77 -12.36
N ALA A 386 -8.79 45.53 -13.44
CA ALA A 386 -9.08 44.49 -14.42
C ALA A 386 -9.01 43.07 -13.81
N TRP A 387 -8.07 42.81 -12.90
CA TRP A 387 -8.00 41.55 -12.15
C TRP A 387 -9.21 41.35 -11.25
N LEU A 388 -9.57 42.35 -10.43
CA LEU A 388 -10.73 42.28 -9.54
C LEU A 388 -12.05 42.13 -10.31
N GLN A 389 -12.23 42.86 -11.40
CA GLN A 389 -13.40 42.72 -12.28
C GLN A 389 -13.38 41.38 -13.03
N GLY A 390 -12.19 40.88 -13.38
CA GLY A 390 -12.01 39.59 -14.04
C GLY A 390 -12.28 38.39 -13.14
N THR A 391 -11.99 38.47 -11.84
CA THR A 391 -12.24 37.40 -10.87
C THR A 391 -13.66 37.44 -10.32
N LEU A 392 -14.11 38.59 -9.79
CA LEU A 392 -15.45 38.74 -9.21
C LEU A 392 -16.55 38.75 -10.27
N GLY A 393 -16.23 39.14 -11.50
CA GLY A 393 -17.16 39.06 -12.64
C GLY A 393 -17.23 37.68 -13.31
N ASN A 394 -16.56 36.67 -12.76
CA ASN A 394 -16.47 35.33 -13.32
C ASN A 394 -17.09 34.30 -12.36
N LEU A 395 -18.40 34.11 -12.49
CA LEU A 395 -19.17 33.19 -11.65
C LEU A 395 -18.59 31.75 -11.61
N PRO A 396 -18.21 31.11 -12.75
CA PRO A 396 -17.54 29.81 -12.72
C PRO A 396 -16.31 29.79 -11.81
N PHE A 397 -15.45 30.82 -11.89
CA PHE A 397 -14.26 30.92 -11.06
C PHE A 397 -14.59 31.01 -9.57
N MET A 398 -15.54 31.88 -9.19
CA MET A 398 -15.91 32.07 -7.79
C MET A 398 -16.52 30.81 -7.18
N VAL A 399 -17.51 30.22 -7.84
CA VAL A 399 -18.20 29.03 -7.33
C VAL A 399 -17.22 27.85 -7.29
N GLY A 400 -16.44 27.65 -8.35
CA GLY A 400 -15.41 26.62 -8.38
C GLY A 400 -14.37 26.80 -7.27
N ALA A 401 -13.88 28.02 -7.05
CA ALA A 401 -12.92 28.31 -6.00
C ALA A 401 -13.48 28.03 -4.59
N ILE A 402 -14.72 28.41 -4.31
CA ILE A 402 -15.38 28.14 -3.01
C ILE A 402 -15.48 26.62 -2.77
N ILE A 403 -15.94 25.87 -3.77
CA ILE A 403 -16.06 24.40 -3.66
C ILE A 403 -14.69 23.77 -3.41
N ILE A 404 -13.67 24.16 -4.18
CA ILE A 404 -12.32 23.61 -4.05
C ILE A 404 -11.70 23.96 -2.69
N ILE A 405 -11.88 25.18 -2.18
CA ILE A 405 -11.44 25.57 -0.83
C ILE A 405 -12.13 24.70 0.23
N GLY A 406 -13.45 24.48 0.10
CA GLY A 406 -14.19 23.59 0.99
C GLY A 406 -13.67 22.15 0.97
N ILE A 407 -13.35 21.63 -0.21
CA ILE A 407 -12.77 20.29 -0.39
C ILE A 407 -11.38 20.22 0.25
N PHE A 408 -10.51 21.20 0.05
CA PHE A 408 -9.21 21.24 0.73
C PHE A 408 -9.35 21.32 2.25
N ALA A 409 -10.35 22.03 2.77
CA ALA A 409 -10.65 22.03 4.20
C ALA A 409 -11.08 20.64 4.69
N VAL A 410 -11.89 19.90 3.92
CA VAL A 410 -12.24 18.50 4.23
C VAL A 410 -11.02 17.58 4.15
N ILE A 411 -10.11 17.78 3.19
CA ILE A 411 -8.86 17.00 3.14
C ILE A 411 -8.04 17.24 4.41
N ILE A 412 -7.92 18.47 4.90
CA ILE A 412 -7.04 18.78 6.02
C ILE A 412 -7.69 18.39 7.36
N LEU A 413 -8.97 18.73 7.55
CA LEU A 413 -9.68 18.60 8.81
C LEU A 413 -10.57 17.35 8.88
N GLY A 414 -10.87 16.70 7.76
CA GLY A 414 -11.86 15.62 7.63
C GLY A 414 -11.67 14.48 8.62
N PRO A 415 -10.48 13.85 8.70
CA PRO A 415 -10.25 12.77 9.67
C PRO A 415 -10.37 13.19 11.14
N GLN A 416 -10.16 14.48 11.44
CA GLN A 416 -10.31 15.02 12.81
C GLN A 416 -11.76 15.37 13.13
N LEU A 417 -12.55 15.69 12.10
CA LEU A 417 -13.98 16.02 12.21
C LEU A 417 -14.87 14.77 12.12
N ALA A 418 -14.32 13.60 11.80
CA ALA A 418 -15.03 12.35 11.73
C ALA A 418 -15.55 11.94 13.13
N PRO A 419 -16.88 11.84 13.35
CA PRO A 419 -17.45 11.56 14.67
C PRO A 419 -17.17 10.13 15.14
N HIS A 420 -17.11 9.18 14.20
CA HIS A 420 -16.80 7.78 14.45
C HIS A 420 -15.56 7.34 13.65
N SER A 421 -14.89 6.28 14.09
CA SER A 421 -13.80 5.68 13.32
C SER A 421 -14.34 5.07 12.01
N PRO A 422 -13.72 5.37 10.84
CA PRO A 422 -14.13 4.78 9.56
C PRO A 422 -13.80 3.29 9.46
N TYR A 423 -13.04 2.73 10.40
CA TYR A 423 -12.61 1.32 10.41
C TYR A 423 -13.44 0.43 11.34
N THR A 424 -14.26 1.03 12.22
CA THR A 424 -15.02 0.29 13.22
C THR A 424 -16.30 -0.25 12.61
N THR A 425 -16.38 -1.57 12.47
CA THR A 425 -17.61 -2.26 12.07
C THR A 425 -18.52 -2.45 13.29
N ARG A 426 -19.83 -2.31 13.11
CA ARG A 426 -20.83 -2.54 14.16
C ARG A 426 -21.84 -3.56 13.65
N GLY A 427 -22.00 -4.65 14.41
CA GLY A 427 -22.97 -5.69 14.13
C GLY A 427 -24.34 -5.39 14.75
N LEU A 428 -24.94 -6.40 15.34
CA LEU A 428 -26.29 -6.35 15.90
C LEU A 428 -26.38 -5.40 17.10
N THR A 429 -27.33 -4.46 17.06
CA THR A 429 -27.63 -3.53 18.15
C THR A 429 -29.05 -3.77 18.67
N ILE A 430 -29.25 -3.54 19.97
CA ILE A 430 -30.56 -3.64 20.62
C ILE A 430 -30.95 -2.25 21.11
N GLU A 431 -31.85 -1.59 20.39
CA GLU A 431 -32.45 -0.32 20.82
C GLU A 431 -33.91 -0.53 21.17
N ASN A 432 -34.30 -0.14 22.40
CA ASN A 432 -35.68 -0.24 22.90
C ASN A 432 -36.32 -1.63 22.78
N GLY A 433 -35.52 -2.71 22.84
CA GLY A 433 -35.97 -4.09 22.71
C GLY A 433 -36.22 -4.55 21.26
N VAL A 434 -35.89 -3.73 20.26
CA VAL A 434 -35.93 -4.09 18.83
C VAL A 434 -34.53 -4.47 18.37
N PHE A 435 -34.41 -5.63 17.74
CA PHE A 435 -33.17 -6.07 17.10
C PHE A 435 -32.99 -5.29 15.80
N SER A 436 -31.94 -4.48 15.71
CA SER A 436 -31.55 -3.81 14.47
C SER A 436 -30.18 -4.31 14.02
N VAL A 437 -30.09 -4.60 12.73
CA VAL A 437 -28.83 -4.97 12.06
C VAL A 437 -28.49 -3.88 11.05
N PRO A 438 -27.19 -3.61 10.80
CA PRO A 438 -26.79 -2.69 9.76
C PRO A 438 -27.30 -3.16 8.39
N PRO A 439 -27.53 -2.24 7.44
CA PRO A 439 -27.24 -0.81 7.51
C PRO A 439 -28.30 -0.02 8.29
N PHE A 440 -27.85 0.81 9.24
CA PHE A 440 -28.71 1.72 9.98
C PHE A 440 -29.04 2.93 9.11
N ALA A 441 -30.33 3.31 9.09
CA ALA A 441 -30.78 4.50 8.40
C ALA A 441 -30.24 5.77 9.08
N PRO A 442 -30.17 6.92 8.37
CA PRO A 442 -29.76 8.18 8.98
C PRO A 442 -30.59 8.54 10.22
N ASP A 443 -29.91 8.78 11.34
CA ASP A 443 -30.50 9.13 12.64
C ASP A 443 -29.61 10.15 13.40
N GLU A 444 -29.88 10.37 14.69
CA GLU A 444 -29.09 11.30 15.51
C GLU A 444 -27.66 10.81 15.80
N THR A 445 -27.42 9.50 15.77
CA THR A 445 -26.11 8.87 16.03
C THR A 445 -25.25 8.80 14.77
N TYR A 446 -25.88 8.49 13.64
CA TYR A 446 -25.33 8.29 12.32
C TYR A 446 -26.00 9.25 11.34
N LEU A 447 -25.48 10.47 11.25
CA LEU A 447 -26.10 11.57 10.49
C LEU A 447 -26.41 11.20 9.03
N TRP A 448 -25.56 10.40 8.38
CA TRP A 448 -25.73 9.94 6.99
C TRP A 448 -26.03 8.43 6.89
N GLY A 449 -26.33 7.79 8.02
CA GLY A 449 -26.53 6.34 8.15
C GLY A 449 -25.23 5.54 8.08
N THR A 450 -25.35 4.22 8.07
CA THR A 450 -24.19 3.31 7.98
C THR A 450 -24.20 2.48 6.70
N ASP A 451 -23.04 1.89 6.38
CA ASP A 451 -22.93 0.83 5.39
C ASP A 451 -23.39 -0.54 5.96
N MET A 452 -23.31 -1.60 5.14
CA MET A 452 -23.70 -2.97 5.52
C MET A 452 -22.84 -3.55 6.66
N LEU A 453 -21.66 -2.97 6.94
CA LEU A 453 -20.78 -3.37 8.03
C LEU A 453 -21.00 -2.51 9.29
N GLY A 454 -21.97 -1.60 9.29
CA GLY A 454 -22.25 -0.69 10.41
C GLY A 454 -21.25 0.45 10.54
N ARG A 455 -20.44 0.73 9.50
CA ARG A 455 -19.49 1.85 9.48
C ARG A 455 -20.23 3.14 9.12
N ASP A 456 -19.92 4.23 9.83
CA ASP A 456 -20.55 5.53 9.61
C ASP A 456 -20.15 6.13 8.24
N ILE A 457 -21.15 6.40 7.39
CA ILE A 457 -20.93 6.93 6.05
C ILE A 457 -20.38 8.36 6.09
N PHE A 458 -20.77 9.16 7.08
CA PHE A 458 -20.26 10.52 7.21
C PHE A 458 -18.75 10.52 7.48
N SER A 459 -18.30 9.75 8.47
CA SER A 459 -16.87 9.51 8.73
C SER A 459 -16.12 8.93 7.53
N LEU A 460 -16.72 8.00 6.78
CA LEU A 460 -16.12 7.40 5.59
C LEU A 460 -15.94 8.41 4.45
N VAL A 461 -16.92 9.29 4.19
CA VAL A 461 -16.79 10.33 3.15
C VAL A 461 -15.72 11.35 3.53
N LEU A 462 -15.68 11.81 4.79
CA LEU A 462 -14.67 12.77 5.25
C LEU A 462 -13.26 12.19 5.18
N SER A 463 -13.07 10.97 5.69
CA SER A 463 -11.77 10.29 5.68
C SER A 463 -11.35 9.88 4.26
N GLY A 464 -12.32 9.48 3.44
CA GLY A 464 -12.10 9.03 2.06
C GLY A 464 -11.68 10.14 1.10
N ALA A 465 -12.01 11.39 1.41
CA ALA A 465 -11.65 12.53 0.59
C ALA A 465 -10.14 12.66 0.38
N GLN A 466 -9.34 12.37 1.41
CA GLN A 466 -7.89 12.47 1.37
C GLN A 466 -7.30 11.48 0.34
N GLN A 467 -7.71 10.21 0.42
CA GLN A 467 -7.19 9.15 -0.44
C GLN A 467 -7.59 9.33 -1.89
N THR A 468 -8.87 9.62 -2.13
CA THR A 468 -9.40 9.81 -3.49
C THR A 468 -8.74 11.00 -4.18
N LEU A 469 -8.53 12.12 -3.48
CA LEU A 469 -7.88 13.29 -4.07
C LEU A 469 -6.36 13.17 -4.16
N PHE A 470 -5.71 12.51 -3.21
CA PHE A 470 -4.28 12.18 -3.32
C PHE A 470 -4.00 11.33 -4.57
N LEU A 471 -4.79 10.28 -4.78
CA LEU A 471 -4.69 9.45 -5.98
C LEU A 471 -4.96 10.27 -7.25
N ALA A 472 -6.02 11.07 -7.28
CA ALA A 472 -6.35 11.90 -8.43
C ALA A 472 -5.23 12.90 -8.78
N ILE A 473 -4.67 13.59 -7.79
CA ILE A 473 -3.54 14.52 -7.97
C ILE A 473 -2.32 13.78 -8.51
N SER A 474 -2.01 12.61 -7.95
CA SER A 474 -0.86 11.79 -8.39
C SER A 474 -0.99 11.36 -9.86
N VAL A 475 -2.17 10.88 -10.26
CA VAL A 475 -2.49 10.52 -11.65
C VAL A 475 -2.36 11.74 -12.57
N VAL A 476 -2.93 12.88 -12.18
CA VAL A 476 -2.89 14.10 -13.01
C VAL A 476 -1.45 14.58 -13.18
N LEU A 477 -0.66 14.65 -12.11
CA LEU A 477 0.76 15.05 -12.18
C LEU A 477 1.55 14.13 -13.12
N ALA A 478 1.35 12.81 -13.02
CA ALA A 478 2.01 11.84 -13.89
C ALA A 478 1.56 11.96 -15.36
N ARG A 479 0.25 12.14 -15.62
CA ARG A 479 -0.29 12.41 -16.97
C ARG A 479 0.31 13.68 -17.58
N ILE A 480 0.38 14.77 -16.80
CA ILE A 480 0.93 16.04 -17.27
C ILE A 480 2.41 15.89 -17.58
N LEU A 481 3.18 15.22 -16.72
CA LEU A 481 4.60 15.02 -16.94
C LEU A 481 4.86 14.26 -18.25
N VAL A 482 4.21 13.11 -18.43
CA VAL A 482 4.37 12.27 -19.62
C VAL A 482 3.84 12.98 -20.87
N GLY A 483 2.62 13.51 -20.79
CA GLY A 483 1.96 14.20 -21.90
C GLY A 483 2.69 15.46 -22.34
N PHE A 484 3.14 16.29 -21.38
CA PHE A 484 3.91 17.49 -21.68
C PHE A 484 5.25 17.16 -22.35
N LEU A 485 6.02 16.21 -21.81
CA LEU A 485 7.31 15.84 -22.40
C LEU A 485 7.14 15.28 -23.81
N ALA A 486 6.24 14.30 -23.98
CA ALA A 486 5.97 13.71 -25.29
C ALA A 486 5.43 14.75 -26.29
N GLY A 487 4.51 15.62 -25.86
CA GLY A 487 3.87 16.62 -26.70
C GLY A 487 4.80 17.75 -27.09
N ALA A 488 5.64 18.21 -26.16
CA ALA A 488 6.63 19.25 -26.43
C ALA A 488 7.69 18.74 -27.43
N ILE A 489 8.16 17.50 -27.27
CA ILE A 489 9.10 16.88 -28.20
C ILE A 489 8.45 16.66 -29.57
N ALA A 490 7.25 16.08 -29.62
CA ALA A 490 6.53 15.83 -30.88
C ALA A 490 6.22 17.13 -31.64
N GLY A 491 5.75 18.16 -30.94
CA GLY A 491 5.45 19.47 -31.55
C GLY A 491 6.71 20.22 -31.99
N TRP A 492 7.82 20.07 -31.25
CA TRP A 492 9.10 20.65 -31.63
C TRP A 492 9.68 19.96 -32.87
N LEU A 493 9.65 18.64 -32.91
CA LEU A 493 10.08 17.79 -34.02
C LEU A 493 8.95 17.55 -35.03
N ASN A 494 8.09 18.54 -35.29
CA ASN A 494 6.93 18.42 -36.18
C ASN A 494 7.28 17.66 -37.47
N GLU A 495 6.42 16.70 -37.86
CA GLU A 495 6.54 15.83 -39.04
C GLU A 495 7.66 14.76 -38.99
N SER A 496 8.38 14.67 -37.87
CA SER A 496 9.36 13.59 -37.64
C SER A 496 8.72 12.20 -37.54
N TRP A 497 9.56 11.16 -37.55
CA TRP A 497 9.11 9.80 -37.27
C TRP A 497 8.57 9.67 -35.84
N PHE A 498 9.18 10.36 -34.86
CA PHE A 498 8.77 10.33 -33.45
C PHE A 498 7.39 10.96 -33.27
N ASP A 499 7.15 12.12 -33.89
CA ASP A 499 5.86 12.79 -33.91
C ASP A 499 4.74 11.86 -34.42
N ARG A 500 4.96 11.22 -35.57
CA ARG A 500 4.01 10.27 -36.16
C ARG A 500 3.80 9.01 -35.32
N PHE A 501 4.86 8.49 -34.70
CA PHE A 501 4.79 7.32 -33.82
C PHE A 501 3.98 7.60 -32.57
N ILE A 502 4.27 8.70 -31.87
CA ILE A 502 3.59 9.10 -30.63
C ILE A 502 2.12 9.46 -30.90
N LEU A 503 1.82 10.15 -32.02
CA LEU A 503 0.45 10.38 -32.45
C LEU A 503 -0.29 9.06 -32.71
N GLY A 504 0.32 8.14 -33.46
CA GLY A 504 -0.25 6.82 -33.73
C GLY A 504 -0.51 6.02 -32.45
N LEU A 505 0.43 6.02 -31.50
CA LEU A 505 0.29 5.33 -30.22
C LEU A 505 -0.88 5.92 -29.40
N ALA A 506 -0.99 7.25 -29.32
CA ALA A 506 -2.09 7.91 -28.63
C ALA A 506 -3.45 7.60 -29.28
N GLU A 507 -3.52 7.57 -30.62
CA GLU A 507 -4.73 7.21 -31.36
C GLU A 507 -5.16 5.76 -31.13
N VAL A 508 -4.20 4.82 -31.09
CA VAL A 508 -4.47 3.40 -30.80
C VAL A 508 -5.00 3.23 -29.38
N ILE A 509 -4.37 3.86 -28.37
CA ILE A 509 -4.84 3.80 -26.98
C ILE A 509 -6.23 4.39 -26.85
N ALA A 510 -6.48 5.54 -27.48
CA ALA A 510 -7.78 6.21 -27.47
C ALA A 510 -8.91 5.42 -28.18
N ALA A 511 -8.56 4.40 -28.98
CA ALA A 511 -9.54 3.52 -29.60
C ALA A 511 -10.05 2.43 -28.64
N PHE A 512 -9.31 2.15 -27.56
CA PHE A 512 -9.73 1.22 -26.52
C PHE A 512 -10.64 1.94 -25.51
N PRO A 513 -11.75 1.32 -25.03
CA PRO A 513 -12.56 1.90 -23.97
C PRO A 513 -11.74 2.22 -22.71
N THR A 514 -11.64 3.52 -22.37
CA THR A 514 -10.78 4.06 -21.31
C THR A 514 -10.95 3.34 -19.97
N LEU A 515 -12.19 3.12 -19.55
CA LEU A 515 -12.54 2.45 -18.29
C LEU A 515 -12.06 1.00 -18.25
N ILE A 516 -12.29 0.25 -19.34
CA ILE A 516 -11.91 -1.17 -19.41
C ILE A 516 -10.39 -1.30 -19.48
N LEU A 517 -9.71 -0.46 -20.27
CA LEU A 517 -8.25 -0.46 -20.32
C LEU A 517 -7.65 -0.13 -18.95
N ALA A 518 -8.20 0.89 -18.28
CA ALA A 518 -7.75 1.27 -16.94
C ALA A 518 -7.93 0.11 -15.95
N MET A 519 -9.11 -0.54 -15.93
CA MET A 519 -9.36 -1.71 -15.09
C MET A 519 -8.35 -2.84 -15.37
N ILE A 520 -8.19 -3.22 -16.64
CA ILE A 520 -7.27 -4.29 -17.04
C ILE A 520 -5.84 -3.98 -16.57
N LEU A 521 -5.36 -2.76 -16.80
CA LEU A 521 -4.01 -2.35 -16.41
C LEU A 521 -3.85 -2.26 -14.88
N VAL A 522 -4.85 -1.77 -14.16
CA VAL A 522 -4.83 -1.73 -12.68
C VAL A 522 -4.73 -3.14 -12.11
N LEU A 523 -5.54 -4.07 -12.62
CA LEU A 523 -5.48 -5.49 -12.23
C LEU A 523 -4.13 -6.11 -12.60
N ALA A 524 -3.63 -5.82 -13.81
CA ALA A 524 -2.37 -6.32 -14.33
C ALA A 524 -1.14 -5.85 -13.52
N PHE A 525 -1.11 -4.58 -13.10
CA PHE A 525 -0.02 -4.07 -12.25
C PHE A 525 -0.14 -4.52 -10.79
N GLY A 526 -1.26 -5.15 -10.43
CA GLY A 526 -1.55 -5.70 -9.11
C GLY A 526 -2.25 -4.68 -8.22
N ILE A 527 -3.59 -4.66 -8.27
CA ILE A 527 -4.46 -3.73 -7.52
C ILE A 527 -4.17 -3.67 -6.01
N ARG A 528 -3.62 -4.76 -5.43
CA ARG A 528 -3.21 -4.87 -4.03
C ARG A 528 -1.95 -4.05 -3.67
N LYS A 529 -1.20 -3.54 -4.65
CA LYS A 529 -0.05 -2.62 -4.43
C LYS A 529 -0.49 -1.17 -4.14
N GLY A 530 -1.78 -0.95 -3.88
CA GLY A 530 -2.31 0.34 -3.44
C GLY A 530 -2.41 1.37 -4.57
N VAL A 531 -1.80 2.53 -4.38
CA VAL A 531 -1.94 3.71 -5.25
C VAL A 531 -1.17 3.59 -6.56
N GLU A 532 -0.02 2.90 -6.56
CA GLU A 532 0.90 2.86 -7.71
C GLU A 532 0.30 2.25 -9.00
N PRO A 533 -0.41 1.09 -8.95
CA PRO A 533 -1.08 0.52 -10.13
C PRO A 533 -2.03 1.52 -10.80
N PHE A 534 -2.79 2.28 -10.00
CA PHE A 534 -3.70 3.29 -10.53
C PHE A 534 -2.94 4.46 -11.16
N VAL A 535 -1.89 4.96 -10.52
CA VAL A 535 -1.07 6.05 -11.09
C VAL A 535 -0.48 5.63 -12.42
N ILE A 536 0.11 4.43 -12.52
CA ILE A 536 0.73 3.93 -13.76
C ILE A 536 -0.33 3.69 -14.84
N ALA A 537 -1.38 2.93 -14.52
CA ALA A 537 -2.44 2.57 -15.46
C ALA A 537 -3.18 3.80 -15.98
N LEU A 538 -3.67 4.67 -15.10
CA LEU A 538 -4.45 5.84 -15.51
C LEU A 538 -3.56 6.88 -16.21
N SER A 539 -2.25 6.92 -15.92
CA SER A 539 -1.31 7.75 -16.70
C SER A 539 -1.14 7.24 -18.11
N PHE A 540 -0.96 5.93 -18.29
CA PHE A 540 -0.86 5.29 -19.60
C PHE A 540 -2.12 5.46 -20.45
N VAL A 541 -3.29 5.50 -19.81
CA VAL A 541 -4.57 5.65 -20.51
C VAL A 541 -4.84 7.10 -20.95
N GLY A 542 -4.46 8.11 -20.15
CA GLY A 542 -4.88 9.50 -20.37
C GLY A 542 -3.82 10.49 -20.89
N TRP A 543 -2.53 10.11 -20.96
CA TRP A 543 -1.47 11.04 -21.37
C TRP A 543 -1.63 11.60 -22.80
N GLY A 544 -2.31 10.87 -23.68
CA GLY A 544 -2.47 11.22 -25.09
C GLY A 544 -3.21 12.54 -25.31
N GLU A 545 -4.23 12.84 -24.50
CA GLU A 545 -5.02 14.08 -24.61
C GLU A 545 -4.15 15.31 -24.28
N ILE A 546 -3.39 15.24 -23.19
CA ILE A 546 -2.45 16.31 -22.79
C ILE A 546 -1.32 16.44 -23.82
N MET A 547 -0.79 15.31 -24.31
CA MET A 547 0.23 15.30 -25.35
C MET A 547 -0.22 16.03 -26.61
N GLN A 548 -1.42 15.70 -27.12
CA GLN A 548 -1.97 16.34 -28.31
C GLN A 548 -2.17 17.84 -28.11
N TYR A 549 -2.67 18.25 -26.94
CA TYR A 549 -2.83 19.66 -26.61
C TYR A 549 -1.49 20.40 -26.62
N VAL A 550 -0.51 19.91 -25.84
CA VAL A 550 0.81 20.54 -25.74
C VAL A 550 1.49 20.59 -27.10
N ARG A 551 1.45 19.49 -27.86
CA ARG A 551 1.95 19.42 -29.23
C ARG A 551 1.35 20.52 -30.11
N SER A 552 0.04 20.69 -30.06
CA SER A 552 -0.69 21.67 -30.88
C SER A 552 -0.26 23.09 -30.53
N GLU A 553 -0.12 23.41 -29.25
CA GLU A 553 0.35 24.72 -28.80
C GLU A 553 1.82 24.98 -29.18
N VAL A 554 2.70 23.97 -29.07
CA VAL A 554 4.09 24.10 -29.51
C VAL A 554 4.17 24.38 -31.00
N MET A 555 3.35 23.70 -31.82
CA MET A 555 3.27 23.97 -33.27
C MET A 555 2.78 25.39 -33.59
N LEU A 556 1.92 25.97 -32.75
CA LEU A 556 1.47 27.37 -32.88
C LEU A 556 2.52 28.38 -32.43
N ILE A 557 3.36 28.04 -31.44
CA ILE A 557 4.40 28.93 -30.91
C ILE A 557 5.68 28.89 -31.76
N ARG A 558 6.07 27.72 -32.27
CA ARG A 558 7.30 27.50 -33.03
C ARG A 558 7.51 28.49 -34.19
N PRO A 559 6.52 28.83 -35.04
CA PRO A 559 6.70 29.75 -36.16
C PRO A 559 6.63 31.24 -35.77
N LYS A 560 6.56 31.58 -34.48
CA LYS A 560 6.50 33.00 -34.06
C LYS A 560 7.87 33.68 -34.21
N LEU A 561 7.88 34.93 -34.67
CA LEU A 561 9.08 35.73 -34.97
C LEU A 561 10.13 35.76 -33.83
N PHE A 562 9.70 35.74 -32.56
CA PHE A 562 10.64 35.73 -31.43
C PHE A 562 11.39 34.40 -31.27
N ILE A 563 10.81 33.28 -31.73
CA ILE A 563 11.48 31.98 -31.78
C ILE A 563 12.49 31.98 -32.92
N GLU A 564 12.10 32.43 -34.11
CA GLU A 564 13.02 32.55 -35.26
C GLU A 564 14.22 33.45 -34.93
N SER A 565 13.97 34.56 -34.22
CA SER A 565 15.02 35.44 -33.72
C SER A 565 15.96 34.72 -32.74
N ALA A 566 15.43 33.92 -31.81
CA ALA A 566 16.24 33.16 -30.88
C ALA A 566 17.10 32.09 -31.58
N VAL A 567 16.55 31.42 -32.60
CA VAL A 567 17.29 30.47 -33.44
C VAL A 567 18.39 31.18 -34.21
N ALA A 568 18.11 32.34 -34.82
CA ALA A 568 19.10 33.15 -35.53
C ALA A 568 20.25 33.65 -34.63
N LEU A 569 19.96 33.87 -33.34
CA LEU A 569 20.95 34.21 -32.31
C LEU A 569 21.75 32.99 -31.79
N GLY A 570 21.55 31.79 -32.36
CA GLY A 570 22.29 30.58 -32.00
C GLY A 570 21.79 29.90 -30.72
N ALA A 571 20.56 30.18 -30.26
CA ALA A 571 19.99 29.48 -29.11
C ALA A 571 19.75 27.99 -29.45
N ARG A 572 20.24 27.09 -28.57
CA ARG A 572 20.02 25.64 -28.72
C ARG A 572 18.55 25.27 -28.48
N SER A 573 18.04 24.26 -29.17
CA SER A 573 16.65 23.80 -29.08
C SER A 573 16.12 23.59 -27.66
N PRO A 574 16.82 22.89 -26.73
CA PRO A 574 16.33 22.75 -25.35
C PRO A 574 16.21 24.10 -24.64
N ARG A 575 17.15 25.02 -24.89
CA ARG A 575 17.12 26.37 -24.31
C ARG A 575 15.92 27.16 -24.84
N ILE A 576 15.58 27.00 -26.12
CA ILE A 576 14.41 27.66 -26.71
C ILE A 576 13.12 27.11 -26.12
N VAL A 577 12.99 25.78 -26.03
CA VAL A 577 11.81 25.14 -25.44
C VAL A 577 11.60 25.61 -24.00
N TRP A 578 12.63 25.53 -23.15
CA TRP A 578 12.52 25.92 -21.75
C TRP A 578 12.33 27.43 -21.51
N ARG A 579 13.00 28.29 -22.29
CA ARG A 579 13.00 29.75 -22.04
C ARG A 579 11.94 30.53 -22.83
N HIS A 580 11.48 29.99 -23.96
CA HIS A 580 10.56 30.69 -24.85
C HIS A 580 9.26 29.94 -25.10
N VAL A 581 9.26 28.61 -25.16
CA VAL A 581 8.01 27.85 -25.42
C VAL A 581 7.25 27.61 -24.12
N LEU A 582 7.86 26.98 -23.11
CA LEU A 582 7.20 26.60 -21.86
C LEU A 582 6.52 27.78 -21.14
N PRO A 583 7.13 28.98 -20.98
CA PRO A 583 6.47 30.12 -20.33
C PRO A 583 5.20 30.59 -21.05
N ASN A 584 5.07 30.34 -22.36
CA ASN A 584 3.88 30.66 -23.13
C ASN A 584 2.80 29.56 -23.04
N LEU A 585 3.18 28.33 -22.67
CA LEU A 585 2.27 27.21 -22.47
C LEU A 585 1.64 27.20 -21.07
N ILE A 586 2.37 27.66 -20.06
CA ILE A 586 1.95 27.62 -18.64
C ILE A 586 0.53 28.16 -18.42
N PRO A 587 0.11 29.33 -18.95
CA PRO A 587 -1.25 29.83 -18.73
C PRO A 587 -2.33 28.80 -19.10
N SER A 588 -2.24 28.26 -20.31
CA SER A 588 -3.23 27.30 -20.80
C SER A 588 -3.11 25.94 -20.12
N LEU A 589 -1.88 25.51 -19.78
CA LEU A 589 -1.64 24.31 -19.00
C LEU A 589 -2.33 24.37 -17.64
N VAL A 590 -2.26 25.48 -16.89
CA VAL A 590 -2.90 25.58 -15.57
C VAL A 590 -4.40 25.30 -15.64
N SER A 591 -5.11 25.82 -16.64
CA SER A 591 -6.54 25.53 -16.81
C SER A 591 -6.79 24.06 -17.11
N ILE A 592 -5.99 23.46 -18.00
CA ILE A 592 -6.13 22.05 -18.38
C ILE A 592 -5.84 21.11 -17.23
N ILE A 593 -4.80 21.39 -16.43
CA ILE A 593 -4.48 20.60 -15.23
C ILE A 593 -5.68 20.53 -14.29
N VAL A 594 -6.37 21.66 -14.10
CA VAL A 594 -7.56 21.73 -13.24
C VAL A 594 -8.76 21.01 -13.85
N LEU A 595 -8.94 21.05 -15.18
CA LEU A 595 -9.99 20.27 -15.87
C LEU A 595 -9.71 18.76 -15.85
N GLU A 596 -8.45 18.36 -16.00
CA GLU A 596 -8.00 16.96 -15.93
C GLU A 596 -8.29 16.32 -14.57
N MET A 597 -8.23 17.09 -13.48
CA MET A 597 -8.66 16.61 -12.16
C MET A 597 -10.10 16.11 -12.17
N GLY A 598 -11.01 16.84 -12.83
CA GLY A 598 -12.42 16.42 -12.97
C GLY A 598 -12.56 15.15 -13.81
N ALA A 599 -11.79 15.03 -14.90
CA ALA A 599 -11.81 13.84 -15.75
C ALA A 599 -11.26 12.60 -15.03
N VAL A 600 -10.16 12.73 -14.28
CA VAL A 600 -9.57 11.65 -13.47
C VAL A 600 -10.51 11.22 -12.35
N LEU A 601 -11.09 12.17 -11.62
CA LEU A 601 -12.06 11.87 -10.56
C LEU A 601 -13.29 11.13 -11.09
N MET A 602 -13.78 11.51 -12.27
CA MET A 602 -14.88 10.81 -12.90
C MET A 602 -14.50 9.37 -13.27
N LEU A 603 -13.32 9.16 -13.85
CA LEU A 603 -12.81 7.82 -14.15
C LEU A 603 -12.62 6.98 -12.88
N LEU A 604 -12.10 7.56 -11.80
CA LEU A 604 -11.94 6.88 -10.51
C LEU A 604 -13.30 6.49 -9.90
N GLY A 605 -14.30 7.37 -9.99
CA GLY A 605 -15.66 7.04 -9.54
C GLY A 605 -16.29 5.91 -10.37
N GLU A 606 -16.10 5.92 -11.70
CA GLU A 606 -16.56 4.85 -12.58
C GLU A 606 -15.84 3.51 -12.33
N LEU A 607 -14.53 3.55 -12.06
CA LEU A 607 -13.74 2.37 -11.64
C LEU A 607 -14.20 1.84 -10.27
N GLY A 608 -14.38 2.73 -9.29
CA GLY A 608 -14.87 2.35 -7.97
C GLY A 608 -16.24 1.69 -8.03
N PHE A 609 -17.14 2.22 -8.86
CA PHE A 609 -18.48 1.67 -9.10
C PHE A 609 -18.46 0.24 -9.67
N ILE A 610 -17.48 -0.10 -10.51
CA ILE A 610 -17.32 -1.47 -11.04
C ILE A 610 -16.50 -2.38 -10.10
N GLY A 611 -16.20 -1.94 -8.88
CA GLY A 611 -15.43 -2.72 -7.89
C GLY A 611 -13.91 -2.63 -8.06
N ILE A 612 -13.40 -1.60 -8.75
CA ILE A 612 -11.96 -1.39 -8.96
C ILE A 612 -11.52 -0.14 -8.21
N PHE A 613 -10.90 -0.36 -7.06
CA PHE A 613 -10.47 0.70 -6.15
C PHE A 613 -9.18 0.30 -5.41
N ILE A 614 -8.58 1.22 -4.66
CA ILE A 614 -7.26 1.07 -4.03
C ILE A 614 -7.23 -0.17 -3.12
N GLY A 615 -6.23 -1.03 -3.31
CA GLY A 615 -6.04 -2.23 -2.49
C GLY A 615 -6.88 -3.43 -2.91
N GLY A 616 -7.83 -3.27 -3.84
CA GLY A 616 -8.66 -4.35 -4.39
C GLY A 616 -9.78 -4.83 -3.46
N GLY A 617 -9.83 -4.31 -2.23
CA GLY A 617 -10.86 -4.63 -1.24
C GLY A 617 -10.83 -6.08 -0.73
N ALA A 618 -11.70 -6.34 0.24
CA ALA A 618 -12.06 -7.65 0.76
C ALA A 618 -13.57 -7.87 0.58
N PHE A 619 -14.01 -9.12 0.49
CA PHE A 619 -15.41 -9.45 0.22
C PHE A 619 -16.14 -9.94 1.46
N ALA A 620 -16.83 -9.14 2.27
CA ALA A 620 -17.59 -9.65 3.42
C ALA A 620 -18.77 -10.55 3.02
N ASP A 621 -18.79 -11.80 3.48
CA ASP A 621 -19.92 -12.72 3.28
C ASP A 621 -20.85 -12.59 4.49
N LEU A 622 -21.96 -11.89 4.27
CA LEU A 622 -22.82 -11.36 5.33
C LEU A 622 -24.01 -12.29 5.63
N ASP A 623 -24.24 -13.34 4.82
CA ASP A 623 -25.39 -14.22 4.98
C ASP A 623 -25.16 -15.61 4.34
N ILE A 624 -25.82 -16.66 4.83
CA ILE A 624 -25.65 -18.06 4.35
C ILE A 624 -26.02 -18.23 2.86
N ALA A 625 -26.75 -17.25 2.28
CA ALA A 625 -27.17 -17.23 0.88
C ALA A 625 -27.11 -15.83 0.22
N GLY A 626 -26.38 -14.88 0.82
CA GLY A 626 -26.29 -13.50 0.34
C GLY A 626 -25.18 -13.28 -0.70
N ALA A 627 -25.26 -12.17 -1.46
CA ALA A 627 -24.13 -11.78 -2.31
C ALA A 627 -23.04 -11.12 -1.44
N PRO A 628 -21.75 -11.47 -1.61
CA PRO A 628 -20.67 -10.91 -0.83
C PRO A 628 -20.58 -9.38 -0.99
N PHE A 629 -20.34 -8.68 0.11
CA PHE A 629 -20.21 -7.22 0.19
C PHE A 629 -18.74 -6.81 0.01
N HIS A 630 -18.43 -6.16 -1.11
CA HIS A 630 -17.05 -5.81 -1.47
C HIS A 630 -16.62 -4.47 -0.84
N TYR A 631 -15.75 -4.47 0.15
CA TYR A 631 -15.37 -3.25 0.88
C TYR A 631 -13.86 -3.02 0.86
N SER A 632 -13.43 -1.79 1.13
CA SER A 632 -12.01 -1.48 1.40
C SER A 632 -11.83 -1.11 2.86
N ASP A 633 -10.69 -1.52 3.43
CA ASP A 633 -10.22 -0.97 4.69
C ASP A 633 -9.76 0.48 4.51
N VAL A 634 -9.13 0.79 3.37
CA VAL A 634 -8.73 2.17 3.07
C VAL A 634 -9.99 2.98 2.79
N PRO A 635 -10.34 3.99 3.61
CA PRO A 635 -11.47 4.85 3.32
C PRO A 635 -11.16 5.60 2.03
N GLU A 636 -11.97 5.38 1.00
CA GLU A 636 -11.93 6.11 -0.26
C GLU A 636 -13.33 6.12 -0.87
N TRP A 637 -13.66 7.15 -1.63
CA TRP A 637 -15.01 7.27 -2.21
C TRP A 637 -15.29 6.17 -3.25
N GLY A 638 -14.27 5.72 -3.99
CA GLY A 638 -14.42 4.66 -5.00
C GLY A 638 -14.87 3.33 -4.40
N ALA A 639 -14.26 2.92 -3.29
CA ALA A 639 -14.61 1.71 -2.55
C ALA A 639 -16.03 1.76 -1.98
N MET A 640 -16.51 2.93 -1.58
CA MET A 640 -17.89 3.09 -1.09
C MET A 640 -18.92 2.86 -2.22
N LEU A 641 -18.52 2.96 -3.48
CA LEU A 641 -19.41 2.85 -4.64
C LEU A 641 -19.50 1.44 -5.24
N SER A 642 -18.65 0.49 -4.83
CA SER A 642 -18.53 -0.85 -5.42
C SER A 642 -19.83 -1.68 -5.33
N ASN A 643 -20.57 -1.55 -4.22
CA ASN A 643 -21.78 -2.33 -3.97
C ASN A 643 -23.09 -1.59 -4.30
N VAL A 644 -22.99 -0.39 -4.88
CA VAL A 644 -24.14 0.49 -5.12
C VAL A 644 -25.23 -0.19 -5.94
N ARG A 645 -24.88 -0.97 -6.95
CA ARG A 645 -25.88 -1.67 -7.79
C ARG A 645 -26.77 -2.62 -6.99
N THR A 646 -26.19 -3.33 -6.02
CA THR A 646 -26.90 -4.34 -5.22
C THR A 646 -27.81 -3.68 -4.20
N TYR A 647 -27.35 -2.60 -3.55
CA TYR A 647 -27.99 -2.07 -2.35
C TYR A 647 -28.66 -0.69 -2.50
N ALA A 648 -28.32 0.12 -3.50
CA ALA A 648 -28.79 1.51 -3.58
C ALA A 648 -30.31 1.66 -3.73
N ARG A 649 -31.02 0.61 -4.18
CA ARG A 649 -32.48 0.63 -4.26
C ARG A 649 -33.13 0.49 -2.88
N SER A 650 -32.56 -0.35 -2.02
CA SER A 650 -33.06 -0.62 -0.66
C SER A 650 -32.52 0.42 0.33
N TYR A 651 -31.27 0.84 0.15
CA TYR A 651 -30.54 1.73 1.05
C TYR A 651 -29.87 2.87 0.27
N PRO A 652 -30.65 3.88 -0.17
CA PRO A 652 -30.15 4.91 -1.09
C PRO A 652 -29.01 5.77 -0.53
N TRP A 653 -28.96 5.97 0.80
CA TRP A 653 -27.94 6.79 1.47
C TRP A 653 -26.52 6.26 1.25
N MET A 654 -26.33 4.93 1.20
CA MET A 654 -25.03 4.31 0.93
C MET A 654 -24.40 4.77 -0.39
N ALA A 655 -25.21 5.19 -1.35
CA ALA A 655 -24.77 5.56 -2.67
C ALA A 655 -24.83 7.08 -2.93
N ILE A 656 -25.87 7.77 -2.44
CA ILE A 656 -26.08 9.20 -2.68
C ILE A 656 -24.92 10.04 -2.13
N TYR A 657 -24.47 9.79 -0.91
CA TYR A 657 -23.46 10.61 -0.25
C TYR A 657 -22.06 10.47 -0.89
N PRO A 658 -21.49 9.26 -1.09
CA PRO A 658 -20.20 9.13 -1.76
C PRO A 658 -20.25 9.57 -3.23
N ALA A 659 -21.34 9.28 -3.96
CA ALA A 659 -21.49 9.74 -5.35
C ALA A 659 -21.64 11.27 -5.44
N GLY A 660 -22.34 11.87 -4.47
CA GLY A 660 -22.47 13.32 -4.32
C GLY A 660 -21.12 13.99 -4.04
N ALA A 661 -20.27 13.38 -3.22
CA ALA A 661 -18.91 13.87 -2.95
C ALA A 661 -18.06 13.91 -4.23
N PHE A 662 -18.08 12.84 -5.04
CA PHE A 662 -17.46 12.84 -6.38
C PHE A 662 -18.02 13.93 -7.27
N PHE A 663 -19.35 14.05 -7.37
CA PHE A 663 -20.00 15.05 -8.21
C PHE A 663 -19.61 16.47 -7.82
N ILE A 664 -19.64 16.82 -6.53
CA ILE A 664 -19.26 18.14 -6.02
C ILE A 664 -17.78 18.42 -6.34
N ALA A 665 -16.89 17.45 -6.16
CA ALA A 665 -15.49 17.60 -6.49
C ALA A 665 -15.25 17.81 -7.99
N ILE A 666 -15.81 16.96 -8.84
CA ILE A 666 -15.71 17.07 -10.31
C ILE A 666 -16.25 18.42 -10.77
N MET A 667 -17.40 18.85 -10.25
CA MET A 667 -18.01 20.14 -10.54
C MET A 667 -17.12 21.31 -10.10
N GLY A 668 -16.54 21.24 -8.89
CA GLY A 668 -15.62 22.25 -8.38
C GLY A 668 -14.40 22.45 -9.28
N PHE A 669 -13.76 21.34 -9.69
CA PHE A 669 -12.60 21.36 -10.59
C PHE A 669 -12.99 21.86 -11.98
N ASN A 670 -14.10 21.40 -12.56
CA ASN A 670 -14.56 21.85 -13.88
C ASN A 670 -14.93 23.34 -13.91
N LEU A 671 -15.61 23.84 -12.87
CA LEU A 671 -15.95 25.27 -12.74
C LEU A 671 -14.71 26.14 -12.54
N LEU A 672 -13.78 25.71 -11.69
CA LEU A 672 -12.53 26.43 -11.45
C LEU A 672 -11.65 26.45 -12.71
N GLY A 673 -11.52 25.33 -13.40
CA GLY A 673 -10.73 25.20 -14.63
C GLY A 673 -11.26 26.11 -15.74
N GLU A 674 -12.58 26.16 -15.92
CA GLU A 674 -13.23 27.08 -16.85
C GLU A 674 -13.07 28.55 -16.41
N GLY A 675 -13.19 28.80 -15.11
CA GLY A 675 -12.99 30.11 -14.50
C GLY A 675 -11.59 30.66 -14.77
N ILE A 676 -10.55 29.84 -14.53
CA ILE A 676 -9.16 30.18 -14.79
C ILE A 676 -8.94 30.48 -16.28
N ARG A 677 -9.49 29.64 -17.18
CA ARG A 677 -9.38 29.84 -18.63
C ARG A 677 -9.86 31.23 -19.05
N ARG A 678 -11.08 31.58 -18.64
CA ARG A 678 -11.71 32.88 -18.93
C ARG A 678 -10.97 34.05 -18.33
N LEU A 679 -10.41 33.87 -17.14
CA LEU A 679 -9.60 34.89 -16.49
C LEU A 679 -8.32 35.17 -17.29
N ILE A 680 -7.67 34.12 -17.78
CA ILE A 680 -6.46 34.22 -18.61
C ILE A 680 -6.77 34.92 -19.95
N GLU A 681 -7.87 34.56 -20.60
CA GLU A 681 -8.32 35.18 -21.86
C GLU A 681 -8.65 36.66 -21.70
N ARG A 682 -9.31 37.06 -20.61
CA ARG A 682 -9.69 38.47 -20.36
C ARG A 682 -8.54 39.37 -19.93
N VAL A 683 -7.70 38.89 -19.03
CA VAL A 683 -6.71 39.73 -18.34
C VAL A 683 -5.34 39.69 -19.02
N GLY A 684 -5.04 38.65 -19.80
CA GLY A 684 -3.75 38.45 -20.44
C GLY A 684 -2.65 38.24 -19.40
N VAL A 685 -2.29 36.99 -19.13
CA VAL A 685 -1.23 36.68 -18.16
C VAL A 685 0.12 36.63 -18.86
N GLU A 686 0.91 37.70 -18.75
CA GLU A 686 2.33 37.69 -19.16
C GLU A 686 3.17 36.92 -18.13
N VAL A 687 3.40 35.63 -18.41
CA VAL A 687 4.07 34.67 -17.50
C VAL A 687 5.60 34.71 -17.59
N THR A 688 6.20 35.63 -18.36
CA THR A 688 7.66 35.72 -18.57
C THR A 688 8.49 35.88 -17.28
N ARG A 689 7.88 36.16 -16.13
CA ARG A 689 8.54 36.24 -14.80
C ARG A 689 8.21 35.10 -13.83
N VAL A 690 7.43 34.08 -14.21
CA VAL A 690 6.95 33.06 -13.26
C VAL A 690 8.07 32.24 -12.65
N PHE A 691 9.11 31.87 -13.41
CA PHE A 691 10.29 31.17 -12.87
C PHE A 691 11.26 32.08 -12.07
N ALA A 692 11.07 33.40 -12.11
CA ALA A 692 11.91 34.37 -11.39
C ALA A 692 11.16 35.08 -10.24
N ASN A 693 9.89 34.75 -10.02
CA ASN A 693 9.05 35.36 -9.00
C ASN A 693 9.06 34.51 -7.72
N ARG A 694 9.46 35.12 -6.60
CA ARG A 694 9.47 34.48 -5.27
C ARG A 694 8.14 33.82 -4.91
N TYR A 695 7.01 34.39 -5.34
CA TYR A 695 5.68 33.84 -5.04
C TYR A 695 5.39 32.54 -5.78
N THR A 696 5.89 32.36 -7.00
CA THR A 696 5.74 31.08 -7.72
C THR A 696 6.56 29.98 -7.05
N PHE A 697 7.79 30.31 -6.63
CA PHE A 697 8.64 29.37 -5.92
C PHE A 697 7.98 28.95 -4.61
N ILE A 698 7.48 29.91 -3.82
CA ILE A 698 6.73 29.62 -2.59
C ILE A 698 5.51 28.74 -2.87
N ALA A 699 4.70 29.06 -3.89
CA ALA A 699 3.53 28.26 -4.24
C ALA A 699 3.91 26.83 -4.68
N ALA A 700 4.98 26.66 -5.44
CA ALA A 700 5.49 25.34 -5.84
C ALA A 700 6.01 24.56 -4.63
N THR A 701 6.77 25.19 -3.74
CA THR A 701 7.26 24.58 -2.49
C THR A 701 6.08 24.16 -1.61
N LEU A 702 5.07 25.00 -1.45
CA LEU A 702 3.85 24.66 -0.70
C LEU A 702 3.07 23.51 -1.34
N ALA A 703 2.97 23.48 -2.68
CA ALA A 703 2.31 22.38 -3.39
C ALA A 703 3.07 21.05 -3.21
N VAL A 704 4.40 21.07 -3.31
CA VAL A 704 5.25 19.90 -3.07
C VAL A 704 5.19 19.46 -1.61
N ALA A 705 5.32 20.39 -0.66
CA ALA A 705 5.19 20.09 0.76
C ALA A 705 3.81 19.54 1.11
N GLY A 706 2.75 20.14 0.56
CA GLY A 706 1.37 19.66 0.72
C GLY A 706 1.15 18.26 0.13
N PHE A 707 1.78 17.96 -1.01
CA PHE A 707 1.75 16.62 -1.61
C PHE A 707 2.43 15.57 -0.73
N PHE A 708 3.63 15.85 -0.22
CA PHE A 708 4.35 14.93 0.67
C PHE A 708 3.67 14.80 2.03
N TRP A 709 3.13 15.89 2.56
CA TRP A 709 2.30 15.87 3.76
C TRP A 709 1.07 14.99 3.57
N LEU A 710 0.34 15.18 2.46
CA LEU A 710 -0.84 14.38 2.14
C LEU A 710 -0.48 12.90 2.07
N ARG A 711 0.59 12.55 1.32
CA ARG A 711 1.13 11.18 1.22
C ARG A 711 1.47 10.56 2.57
N GLY A 712 2.03 11.33 3.50
CA GLY A 712 2.39 10.87 4.84
C GLY A 712 1.19 10.75 5.80
N SER A 713 0.15 11.57 5.58
CA SER A 713 -1.07 11.59 6.39
C SER A 713 -2.12 10.54 5.98
N THR A 714 -2.02 10.03 4.75
CA THR A 714 -2.98 9.10 4.14
C THR A 714 -2.55 7.63 4.31
N GLY A 715 -3.36 6.81 4.98
CA GLY A 715 -3.23 5.34 4.99
C GLY A 715 -3.54 4.70 6.36
N ASP A 716 -3.80 3.40 6.36
CA ASP A 716 -4.17 2.64 7.57
C ASP A 716 -3.05 2.67 8.62
N ILE A 717 -1.79 2.69 8.18
CA ILE A 717 -0.62 2.83 9.06
C ILE A 717 -0.64 4.17 9.80
N ALA A 718 -1.03 5.28 9.15
CA ALA A 718 -1.12 6.58 9.81
C ALA A 718 -2.27 6.62 10.84
N PHE A 719 -3.31 5.82 10.63
CA PHE A 719 -4.38 5.62 11.59
C PHE A 719 -3.90 4.77 12.79
N TYR A 720 -3.29 3.61 12.55
CA TYR A 720 -2.72 2.77 13.62
C TYR A 720 -1.61 3.49 14.39
N GLN A 721 -0.83 4.34 13.73
CA GLN A 721 0.17 5.18 14.39
C GLN A 721 -0.48 6.15 15.38
N ARG A 722 -1.63 6.75 15.04
CA ARG A 722 -2.39 7.58 16.00
C ARG A 722 -2.98 6.75 17.13
N GLN A 723 -3.40 5.51 16.87
CA GLN A 723 -3.92 4.60 17.90
C GLN A 723 -2.83 4.09 18.84
N ALA A 724 -1.65 3.76 18.33
CA ALA A 724 -0.51 3.32 19.10
C ALA A 724 -0.05 4.38 20.12
N ARG A 725 -0.18 5.68 19.77
CA ARG A 725 0.09 6.82 20.66
C ARG A 725 -0.86 6.95 21.86
N TYR A 726 -1.92 6.14 21.96
CA TYR A 726 -2.74 6.07 23.17
C TYR A 726 -2.10 5.23 24.27
N PHE A 727 -1.01 4.51 23.96
CA PHE A 727 -0.23 3.78 24.93
C PHE A 727 0.31 4.75 25.99
N ASN A 728 0.20 4.38 27.27
CA ASN A 728 0.57 5.24 28.38
C ASN A 728 1.65 4.57 29.25
N GLY A 729 2.86 5.13 29.23
CA GLY A 729 4.00 4.59 29.99
C GLY A 729 3.80 4.60 31.50
N GLU A 730 3.10 5.60 32.03
CA GLU A 730 2.79 5.71 33.47
C GLU A 730 1.81 4.62 33.94
N GLN A 731 0.83 4.25 33.11
CA GLN A 731 -0.06 3.12 33.42
C GLN A 731 0.68 1.78 33.36
N ALA A 732 1.55 1.60 32.37
CA ALA A 732 2.44 0.44 32.30
C ALA A 732 3.34 0.37 33.55
N LEU A 733 3.94 1.49 33.96
CA LEU A 733 4.73 1.56 35.19
C LEU A 733 3.91 1.19 36.43
N GLY A 734 2.64 1.58 36.48
CA GLY A 734 1.70 1.16 37.53
C GLY A 734 1.46 -0.36 37.59
N HIS A 735 1.46 -1.05 36.44
CA HIS A 735 1.43 -2.51 36.42
C HIS A 735 2.72 -3.13 36.96
N VAL A 736 3.88 -2.56 36.59
CA VAL A 736 5.18 -3.00 37.12
C VAL A 736 5.17 -2.86 38.64
N ALA A 737 4.74 -1.71 39.18
CA ALA A 737 4.70 -1.44 40.63
C ALA A 737 3.88 -2.47 41.43
N VAL A 738 2.80 -3.00 40.84
CA VAL A 738 1.98 -4.05 41.50
C VAL A 738 2.70 -5.38 41.45
N LEU A 739 3.25 -5.75 40.29
CA LEU A 739 3.95 -7.03 40.11
C LEU A 739 5.25 -7.05 40.93
N SER A 740 5.93 -5.93 41.07
CA SER A 740 7.20 -5.78 41.80
C SER A 740 7.02 -5.45 43.29
N ASN A 741 5.79 -5.47 43.82
CA ASN A 741 5.52 -5.03 45.18
C ASN A 741 6.19 -5.95 46.22
N PRO A 742 7.00 -5.42 47.15
CA PRO A 742 7.59 -6.24 48.21
C PRO A 742 6.55 -7.03 49.04
N ALA A 743 5.32 -6.55 49.16
CA ALA A 743 4.25 -7.19 49.92
C ALA A 743 3.78 -8.55 49.36
N ILE A 744 4.07 -8.87 48.09
CA ILE A 744 3.76 -10.18 47.52
C ILE A 744 4.87 -11.23 47.75
N ASN A 745 5.96 -10.86 48.43
CA ASN A 745 7.08 -11.74 48.80
C ASN A 745 7.76 -12.46 47.62
N GLY A 746 7.93 -11.76 46.49
CA GLY A 746 8.58 -12.30 45.29
C GLY A 746 7.65 -13.14 44.42
N ARG A 747 8.07 -13.47 43.20
CA ARG A 747 7.27 -14.24 42.24
C ARG A 747 8.02 -15.49 41.77
N ALA A 748 8.85 -16.06 42.66
CA ALA A 748 9.60 -17.27 42.35
C ALA A 748 8.64 -18.43 42.08
N LEU A 749 9.08 -19.40 41.28
CA LEU A 749 8.31 -20.62 41.02
C LEU A 749 7.89 -21.29 42.35
N GLY A 750 6.61 -21.63 42.49
CA GLY A 750 6.07 -22.23 43.72
C GLY A 750 5.80 -21.28 44.90
N SER A 751 6.07 -19.97 44.75
CA SER A 751 5.78 -18.96 45.78
C SER A 751 4.33 -18.49 45.76
N ALA A 752 3.81 -18.03 46.91
CA ALA A 752 2.47 -17.43 46.98
C ALA A 752 2.35 -16.14 46.14
N GLY A 753 3.43 -15.38 45.97
CA GLY A 753 3.42 -14.18 45.16
C GLY A 753 3.33 -14.44 43.66
N LEU A 754 3.80 -15.61 43.19
CA LEU A 754 3.56 -16.07 41.81
C LEU A 754 2.06 -16.22 41.55
N ASP A 755 1.33 -16.88 42.46
CA ASP A 755 -0.12 -17.06 42.33
C ASP A 755 -0.88 -15.74 42.37
N ILE A 756 -0.49 -14.82 43.26
CA ILE A 756 -1.07 -13.47 43.34
C ILE A 756 -0.85 -12.71 42.03
N ALA A 757 0.34 -12.80 41.45
CA ALA A 757 0.64 -12.18 40.16
C ALA A 757 -0.17 -12.81 39.02
N ALA A 758 -0.30 -14.14 38.98
CA ALA A 758 -1.11 -14.84 38.00
C ALA A 758 -2.58 -14.41 38.06
N ASP A 759 -3.15 -14.32 39.27
CA ASP A 759 -4.53 -13.86 39.48
C ASP A 759 -4.72 -12.39 39.10
N TYR A 760 -3.73 -11.53 39.37
CA TYR A 760 -3.74 -10.13 38.94
C TYR A 760 -3.80 -10.01 37.42
N ILE A 761 -2.94 -10.73 36.69
CA ILE A 761 -2.87 -10.71 35.23
C ILE A 761 -4.19 -11.24 34.62
N ALA A 762 -4.69 -12.38 35.13
CA ALA A 762 -5.97 -12.94 34.70
C ALA A 762 -7.13 -11.96 34.92
N LYS A 763 -7.14 -11.25 36.05
CA LYS A 763 -8.16 -10.22 36.33
C LYS A 763 -8.07 -9.05 35.35
N LYS A 764 -6.87 -8.63 34.97
CA LYS A 764 -6.67 -7.58 33.96
C LYS A 764 -7.12 -8.05 32.58
N PHE A 765 -6.79 -9.26 32.15
CA PHE A 765 -7.32 -9.85 30.92
C PHE A 765 -8.85 -9.86 30.89
N GLN A 766 -9.49 -10.28 31.97
CA GLN A 766 -10.94 -10.27 32.10
C GLN A 766 -11.52 -8.85 31.94
N ASN A 767 -10.96 -7.87 32.67
CA ASN A 767 -11.45 -6.48 32.63
C ASN A 767 -11.26 -5.83 31.25
N LEU A 768 -10.21 -6.23 30.52
CA LEU A 768 -9.93 -5.77 29.15
C LEU A 768 -10.73 -6.53 28.08
N GLY A 769 -11.56 -7.50 28.47
CA GLY A 769 -12.41 -8.28 27.56
C GLY A 769 -11.65 -9.28 26.70
N ILE A 770 -10.50 -9.76 27.18
CA ILE A 770 -9.74 -10.88 26.58
C ILE A 770 -10.41 -12.20 26.98
N GLN A 771 -10.57 -13.12 26.03
CA GLN A 771 -11.24 -14.39 26.27
C GLN A 771 -10.29 -15.42 26.92
N PRO A 772 -10.77 -16.29 27.80
CA PRO A 772 -9.94 -17.33 28.43
C PRO A 772 -9.53 -18.43 27.42
N ALA A 773 -8.23 -18.75 27.42
CA ALA A 773 -7.64 -19.78 26.55
C ALA A 773 -6.87 -20.88 27.32
N GLY A 774 -6.93 -20.88 28.65
CA GLY A 774 -6.37 -21.92 29.50
C GLY A 774 -7.24 -23.17 29.62
N GLU A 775 -6.84 -24.04 30.54
CA GLU A 775 -7.50 -25.30 30.83
C GLU A 775 -8.91 -25.09 31.37
N LYS A 776 -9.84 -26.00 31.03
CA LYS A 776 -11.24 -25.95 31.49
C LYS A 776 -11.89 -24.58 31.28
N THR A 777 -11.55 -23.88 30.20
CA THR A 777 -12.03 -22.51 29.86
C THR A 777 -11.69 -21.44 30.91
N THR A 778 -10.63 -21.66 31.69
CA THR A 778 -10.06 -20.65 32.59
C THR A 778 -8.96 -19.85 31.86
N TYR A 779 -8.36 -18.86 32.54
CA TYR A 779 -7.13 -18.24 32.04
C TYR A 779 -5.88 -19.04 32.38
N PHE A 780 -5.98 -20.15 33.13
CA PHE A 780 -4.80 -20.80 33.69
C PHE A 780 -4.47 -22.10 32.96
N GLN A 781 -3.19 -22.34 32.72
CA GLN A 781 -2.65 -23.66 32.38
C GLN A 781 -1.58 -24.01 33.39
N THR A 782 -1.68 -25.17 34.02
CA THR A 782 -0.70 -25.58 35.02
C THR A 782 0.21 -26.65 34.45
N ARG A 783 1.52 -26.44 34.59
CA ARG A 783 2.56 -27.42 34.29
C ARG A 783 3.31 -27.76 35.57
N SER A 784 3.88 -28.95 35.59
CA SER A 784 4.65 -29.46 36.71
C SER A 784 6.13 -29.27 36.40
N ARG A 785 6.89 -28.77 37.36
CA ARG A 785 8.33 -28.51 37.24
C ARG A 785 9.10 -29.14 38.39
N ASP A 786 10.25 -29.73 38.07
CA ASP A 786 11.20 -30.24 39.05
C ASP A 786 12.49 -29.41 39.03
N TYR A 787 12.92 -28.86 40.17
CA TYR A 787 14.16 -28.08 40.30
C TYR A 787 14.79 -28.24 41.69
N GLN A 788 16.06 -27.86 41.85
CA GLN A 788 16.69 -27.82 43.18
C GLN A 788 16.64 -26.41 43.77
N GLU A 789 16.37 -26.36 45.06
CA GLU A 789 16.38 -25.15 45.89
C GLU A 789 17.48 -25.28 46.94
N LEU A 790 18.23 -24.21 47.17
CA LEU A 790 19.25 -24.16 48.23
C LEU A 790 18.57 -23.95 49.58
N ASN A 791 18.96 -24.73 50.60
CA ASN A 791 18.43 -24.60 51.96
C ASN A 791 19.26 -23.61 52.80
N SER A 792 20.55 -23.51 52.52
CA SER A 792 21.49 -22.59 53.17
C SER A 792 22.43 -21.96 52.16
N ILE A 793 23.20 -20.96 52.59
CA ILE A 793 24.27 -20.37 51.78
C ILE A 793 25.31 -21.46 51.49
N PRO A 794 25.74 -21.66 50.24
CA PRO A 794 26.81 -22.60 49.90
C PRO A 794 28.10 -22.31 50.67
N VAL A 795 28.78 -23.36 51.12
CA VAL A 795 30.04 -23.25 51.88
C VAL A 795 31.21 -23.55 50.97
N PHE A 796 32.22 -22.68 50.98
CA PHE A 796 33.48 -22.89 50.28
C PHE A 796 34.64 -22.48 51.17
N GLU A 797 35.44 -23.44 51.60
CA GLU A 797 36.59 -23.24 52.50
C GLU A 797 37.90 -23.66 51.82
N VAL A 798 38.94 -22.87 52.08
CA VAL A 798 40.28 -23.09 51.54
C VAL A 798 41.26 -23.18 52.70
N ASP A 799 42.02 -24.28 52.78
CA ASP A 799 43.06 -24.46 53.81
C ASP A 799 44.33 -23.67 53.44
N ASP A 800 44.25 -22.33 53.51
CA ASP A 800 45.37 -21.41 53.20
C ASP A 800 45.61 -20.30 54.25
N GLY A 801 44.88 -20.33 55.37
CA GLY A 801 45.03 -19.37 56.48
C GLY A 801 44.63 -17.92 56.17
N LYS A 802 43.99 -17.67 55.01
CA LYS A 802 43.46 -16.36 54.58
C LYS A 802 41.95 -16.26 54.89
N PRO A 803 41.31 -15.08 54.76
CA PRO A 803 39.87 -14.93 54.98
C PRO A 803 39.04 -15.89 54.13
N ALA A 804 37.89 -16.31 54.70
CA ALA A 804 36.94 -17.17 54.01
C ALA A 804 36.43 -16.50 52.72
N PRO A 805 36.30 -17.26 51.61
CA PRO A 805 35.66 -16.78 50.39
C PRO A 805 34.27 -16.20 50.64
N VAL A 806 33.91 -15.13 49.93
CA VAL A 806 32.63 -14.43 50.06
C VAL A 806 31.66 -14.88 48.97
N TYR A 807 30.48 -15.37 49.38
CA TYR A 807 29.41 -15.77 48.46
C TYR A 807 28.92 -14.59 47.60
N HIS A 808 28.65 -14.85 46.31
CA HIS A 808 28.38 -13.86 45.24
C HIS A 808 29.52 -12.88 44.91
N GLN A 809 30.68 -12.94 45.57
CA GLN A 809 31.86 -12.12 45.20
C GLN A 809 33.03 -12.99 44.73
N ASP A 810 33.38 -14.00 45.52
CA ASP A 810 34.46 -14.93 45.21
C ASP A 810 33.92 -16.21 44.56
N PHE A 811 32.70 -16.63 44.92
CA PHE A 811 32.08 -17.84 44.40
C PHE A 811 30.54 -17.80 44.41
N VAL A 812 29.90 -18.61 43.56
CA VAL A 812 28.44 -18.86 43.53
C VAL A 812 28.17 -20.26 42.98
N GLU A 813 27.01 -20.84 43.25
CA GLU A 813 26.61 -22.13 42.67
C GLU A 813 26.62 -22.12 41.14
N TYR A 814 27.08 -23.23 40.54
CA TYR A 814 27.02 -23.40 39.09
C TYR A 814 25.61 -23.82 38.67
N ALA A 815 24.84 -22.86 38.16
CA ALA A 815 23.46 -23.14 37.75
C ALA A 815 23.37 -24.02 36.49
N ASN A 816 24.28 -23.86 35.52
CA ASN A 816 24.24 -24.52 34.21
C ASN A 816 24.74 -25.99 34.22
N SER A 817 24.53 -26.71 35.33
CA SER A 817 24.90 -28.11 35.43
C SER A 817 23.84 -29.00 34.77
N TYR A 818 24.29 -29.89 33.88
CA TYR A 818 23.43 -30.90 33.28
C TYR A 818 22.83 -31.85 34.34
N PHE A 819 23.46 -31.95 35.51
CA PHE A 819 23.08 -32.83 36.61
C PHE A 819 22.84 -32.05 37.91
N ARG A 820 22.23 -32.72 38.89
CA ARG A 820 22.11 -32.23 40.27
C ARG A 820 23.47 -31.82 40.81
N ASN A 821 23.48 -30.72 41.56
CA ASN A 821 24.68 -30.03 42.02
C ASN A 821 24.74 -29.94 43.57
N LEU A 822 24.06 -30.84 44.28
CA LEU A 822 24.02 -30.82 45.74
C LEU A 822 25.08 -31.74 46.34
N GLY A 823 25.39 -31.57 47.62
CA GLY A 823 26.29 -32.44 48.36
C GLY A 823 27.60 -31.77 48.76
N GLU A 824 28.51 -32.60 49.29
CA GLU A 824 29.77 -32.19 49.90
C GLU A 824 30.94 -32.77 49.10
N GLY A 825 31.99 -31.98 48.94
CA GLY A 825 33.23 -32.35 48.26
C GLY A 825 34.42 -31.86 49.08
N GLU A 826 35.27 -32.79 49.50
CA GLU A 826 36.55 -32.49 50.16
C GLU A 826 37.67 -33.17 49.39
N GLY A 827 38.73 -32.43 49.08
CA GLY A 827 39.85 -32.99 48.33
C GLY A 827 40.95 -32.00 48.01
N LYS A 828 42.01 -32.51 47.38
CA LYS A 828 43.06 -31.65 46.83
C LYS A 828 42.58 -30.99 45.55
N LEU A 829 43.04 -29.77 45.31
CA LEU A 829 42.76 -29.07 44.07
C LEU A 829 43.60 -29.63 42.92
N HIS A 830 42.96 -29.90 41.78
CA HIS A 830 43.62 -30.35 40.56
C HIS A 830 43.17 -29.51 39.37
N PHE A 831 44.12 -28.91 38.66
CA PHE A 831 43.82 -28.15 37.46
C PHE A 831 43.77 -29.08 36.25
N ILE A 832 42.78 -28.91 35.37
CA ILE A 832 42.69 -29.65 34.11
C ILE A 832 42.16 -28.75 32.98
N THR A 833 42.76 -28.89 31.81
CA THR A 833 42.30 -28.28 30.56
C THR A 833 42.64 -29.19 29.38
N THR A 834 41.94 -29.02 28.26
CA THR A 834 42.08 -29.87 27.08
C THR A 834 42.12 -29.05 25.81
N GLY A 835 42.85 -29.52 24.80
CA GLY A 835 42.63 -29.09 23.43
C GLY A 835 41.31 -29.65 22.87
N ASN A 836 40.98 -29.32 21.62
CA ASN A 836 39.74 -29.80 20.98
C ASN A 836 39.61 -31.33 21.05
N LEU A 837 38.50 -31.86 21.60
CA LEU A 837 38.30 -33.30 21.81
C LEU A 837 37.58 -33.97 20.63
N LEU A 838 38.07 -35.13 20.16
CA LEU A 838 37.40 -35.96 19.15
C LEU A 838 36.24 -36.74 19.79
N ARG A 839 35.02 -36.28 19.52
CA ARG A 839 33.79 -37.00 19.91
C ARG A 839 33.49 -38.08 18.86
N THR A 840 33.63 -39.35 19.23
CA THR A 840 33.23 -40.46 18.34
C THR A 840 31.71 -40.61 18.38
N ALA A 841 31.04 -40.36 17.25
CA ALA A 841 29.62 -40.64 17.10
C ALA A 841 29.40 -42.17 17.14
N ARG A 842 28.85 -42.69 18.24
CA ARG A 842 28.22 -44.02 18.28
C ARG A 842 26.83 -43.90 18.90
N GLY A 843 25.84 -44.40 18.17
CA GLY A 843 24.44 -44.31 18.56
C GLY A 843 24.08 -45.07 19.84
N PHE A 844 22.97 -44.63 20.44
CA PHE A 844 22.11 -45.29 21.44
C PHE A 844 22.77 -46.05 22.61
N SER A 845 24.03 -45.79 22.95
CA SER A 845 24.69 -46.38 24.11
C SER A 845 25.36 -45.29 24.94
N SER A 846 25.31 -45.47 26.27
CA SER A 846 25.52 -44.51 27.35
C SER A 846 26.59 -43.42 27.11
N PRO A 847 26.40 -42.19 27.64
CA PRO A 847 27.41 -41.14 27.55
C PRO A 847 28.73 -41.64 28.16
N ARG A 848 29.77 -41.74 27.34
CA ARG A 848 31.14 -41.97 27.78
C ARG A 848 31.95 -40.69 27.64
N PRO A 849 32.91 -40.41 28.53
CA PRO A 849 33.86 -39.33 28.32
C PRO A 849 34.59 -39.52 26.96
N PRO A 850 35.04 -38.42 26.32
CA PRO A 850 35.97 -38.50 25.19
C PRO A 850 37.14 -39.42 25.50
N ARG A 851 37.70 -40.11 24.49
CA ARG A 851 38.76 -41.12 24.71
C ARG A 851 39.96 -40.59 25.51
N ALA A 852 40.33 -39.34 25.29
CA ALA A 852 41.42 -38.68 26.01
C ALA A 852 41.18 -38.56 27.53
N LEU A 853 39.92 -38.66 27.96
CA LEU A 853 39.47 -38.50 29.34
C LEU A 853 38.91 -39.80 29.96
N GLU A 854 38.91 -40.93 29.23
CA GLU A 854 38.28 -42.19 29.67
C GLU A 854 39.06 -42.90 30.79
N GLU A 855 40.38 -42.68 30.88
CA GLU A 855 41.26 -43.31 31.87
C GLU A 855 41.55 -42.42 33.10
N LEU A 856 41.02 -41.20 33.13
CA LEU A 856 41.25 -40.26 34.23
C LEU A 856 40.29 -40.53 35.40
N ASP A 857 40.84 -40.57 36.61
CA ASP A 857 40.09 -40.77 37.86
C ASP A 857 40.59 -39.80 38.93
N PHE A 858 39.75 -38.84 39.29
CA PHE A 858 40.02 -37.80 40.29
C PHE A 858 39.03 -37.88 41.45
N THR A 859 38.50 -39.06 41.76
CA THR A 859 37.39 -39.26 42.72
C THR A 859 37.57 -38.53 44.06
N ASP A 860 38.80 -38.40 44.57
CA ASP A 860 39.13 -37.73 45.85
C ASP A 860 39.69 -36.29 45.67
N GLU A 861 39.56 -35.70 44.48
CA GLU A 861 40.12 -34.38 44.12
C GLU A 861 39.05 -33.43 43.54
N ILE A 862 39.26 -32.13 43.75
CA ILE A 862 38.39 -31.06 43.25
C ILE A 862 39.01 -30.49 41.98
N LEU A 863 38.28 -30.55 40.85
CA LEU A 863 38.79 -30.10 39.57
C LEU A 863 38.58 -28.59 39.38
N LEU A 864 39.61 -27.89 38.89
CA LEU A 864 39.55 -26.49 38.47
C LEU A 864 39.64 -26.40 36.95
N VAL A 865 38.65 -25.76 36.33
CA VAL A 865 38.55 -25.56 34.87
C VAL A 865 38.34 -24.09 34.52
N LEU A 866 38.82 -23.68 33.34
CA LEU A 866 38.85 -22.26 32.95
C LEU A 866 37.58 -21.74 32.26
N SER A 867 36.66 -22.61 31.85
CA SER A 867 35.46 -22.22 31.10
C SER A 867 34.32 -23.23 31.28
N GLU A 868 33.09 -22.83 30.94
CA GLU A 868 31.94 -23.75 30.90
C GLU A 868 32.15 -24.87 29.89
N GLU A 869 32.85 -24.59 28.79
CA GLU A 869 33.16 -25.58 27.77
C GLU A 869 34.05 -26.69 28.36
N ALA A 870 35.13 -26.30 29.06
CA ALA A 870 35.98 -27.24 29.77
C ALA A 870 35.23 -28.00 30.88
N ALA A 871 34.33 -27.33 31.61
CA ALA A 871 33.46 -27.94 32.61
C ALA A 871 32.56 -29.04 32.01
N ASN A 872 32.03 -28.80 30.81
CA ASN A 872 31.21 -29.76 30.08
C ASN A 872 32.03 -30.97 29.58
N ASP A 873 33.28 -30.77 29.19
CA ASP A 873 34.16 -31.85 28.72
C ASP A 873 34.57 -32.80 29.86
N VAL A 874 34.88 -32.27 31.05
CA VAL A 874 35.24 -33.08 32.23
C VAL A 874 34.02 -33.55 33.04
N ARG A 875 32.80 -33.31 32.56
CA ARG A 875 31.56 -33.60 33.30
C ARG A 875 31.46 -35.07 33.73
N LEU A 876 31.87 -36.00 32.86
CA LEU A 876 31.81 -37.45 33.10
C LEU A 876 33.05 -38.03 33.79
N VAL A 877 34.08 -37.21 34.02
CA VAL A 877 35.30 -37.62 34.73
C VAL A 877 34.96 -37.72 36.24
N PRO A 878 35.26 -38.85 36.92
CA PRO A 878 35.07 -38.98 38.37
C PRO A 878 35.84 -37.92 39.15
N LYS A 879 35.18 -37.24 40.09
CA LYS A 879 35.72 -36.10 40.86
C LYS A 879 34.95 -35.87 42.17
N ALA A 880 35.58 -35.27 43.16
CA ALA A 880 34.96 -34.85 44.43
C ALA A 880 34.21 -33.51 44.32
N GLY A 881 34.62 -32.63 43.40
CA GLY A 881 34.01 -31.31 43.20
C GLY A 881 34.49 -30.64 41.91
N LEU A 882 33.82 -29.55 41.50
CA LEU A 882 34.16 -28.79 40.28
C LEU A 882 34.13 -27.26 40.51
N LEU A 883 35.23 -26.59 40.19
CA LEU A 883 35.35 -25.14 40.22
C LEU A 883 35.56 -24.61 38.81
N ILE A 884 34.74 -23.63 38.41
CA ILE A 884 34.72 -23.08 37.06
C ILE A 884 35.07 -21.60 37.16
N VAL A 885 36.11 -21.16 36.43
CA VAL A 885 36.55 -19.77 36.47
C VAL A 885 35.72 -18.90 35.53
N THR A 886 35.18 -17.79 36.03
CA THR A 886 34.53 -16.76 35.21
C THR A 886 35.21 -15.40 35.35
N ASP A 887 35.32 -14.71 34.22
CA ASP A 887 35.71 -13.31 34.09
C ASP A 887 34.50 -12.35 34.13
N ASP A 888 33.27 -12.89 34.09
CA ASP A 888 32.03 -12.12 34.12
C ASP A 888 31.49 -11.97 35.55
N GLN A 889 31.70 -10.79 36.13
CA GLN A 889 31.20 -10.43 37.45
C GLN A 889 29.67 -10.50 37.56
N GLN A 890 28.92 -10.38 36.46
CA GLN A 890 27.46 -10.50 36.48
C GLN A 890 27.03 -11.95 36.70
N LYS A 891 27.78 -12.95 36.20
CA LYS A 891 27.48 -14.37 36.46
C LYS A 891 27.54 -14.70 37.94
N LEU A 892 28.45 -14.06 38.68
CA LEU A 892 28.56 -14.21 40.13
C LEU A 892 27.36 -13.60 40.89
N GLN A 893 26.61 -12.69 40.27
CA GLN A 893 25.46 -12.00 40.86
C GLN A 893 24.09 -12.54 40.39
N ARG A 894 24.07 -13.23 39.24
CA ARG A 894 22.87 -13.80 38.63
C ARG A 894 22.38 -15.02 39.38
N ARG A 895 21.06 -15.20 39.40
CA ARG A 895 20.38 -16.30 40.09
C ARG A 895 19.52 -17.08 39.13
N SER A 896 19.55 -18.39 39.26
CA SER A 896 18.82 -19.31 38.38
C SER A 896 18.37 -20.54 39.17
N THR A 897 17.33 -21.20 38.70
CA THR A 897 16.94 -22.53 39.22
C THR A 897 18.01 -23.56 38.88
N LEU A 898 18.31 -24.47 39.81
CA LEU A 898 19.27 -25.56 39.62
C LEU A 898 18.62 -26.82 39.03
N SER A 899 19.40 -27.59 38.27
CA SER A 899 18.93 -28.80 37.58
C SER A 899 18.54 -29.92 38.55
N SER A 900 17.34 -30.47 38.38
CA SER A 900 16.83 -31.63 39.11
C SER A 900 17.35 -32.99 38.62
N ARG A 901 18.12 -33.02 37.52
CA ARG A 901 18.49 -34.26 36.82
C ARG A 901 19.47 -35.11 37.60
N ASP A 902 19.11 -36.35 37.90
CA ASP A 902 20.04 -37.29 38.54
C ASP A 902 21.35 -37.43 37.73
N PRO A 903 22.52 -37.37 38.38
CA PRO A 903 23.83 -37.50 37.73
C PRO A 903 24.00 -38.82 36.94
N PHE A 904 23.19 -39.85 37.19
CA PHE A 904 23.25 -41.12 36.47
C PHE A 904 21.86 -41.64 36.04
N SER A 905 21.53 -41.45 34.76
CA SER A 905 20.26 -41.87 34.16
C SER A 905 20.34 -43.19 33.37
N ARG A 906 19.32 -44.04 33.50
CA ARG A 906 19.14 -45.32 32.78
C ARG A 906 18.64 -45.12 31.34
N VAL A 907 18.99 -46.08 30.47
CA VAL A 907 18.25 -46.37 29.22
C VAL A 907 17.85 -47.85 29.27
N PHE A 908 16.55 -48.13 29.12
CA PHE A 908 15.94 -49.47 29.01
C PHE A 908 16.40 -50.56 30.02
N GLY A 909 15.74 -50.60 31.18
CA GLY A 909 15.49 -51.87 31.89
C GLY A 909 16.61 -52.54 32.69
N THR A 910 17.82 -51.97 32.84
CA THR A 910 18.90 -52.57 33.66
C THR A 910 19.16 -51.81 34.97
N ASN A 911 19.71 -52.53 35.97
CA ASN A 911 19.83 -52.08 37.37
C ASN A 911 20.97 -51.06 37.61
N ARG A 912 20.56 -49.88 38.11
CA ARG A 912 21.19 -48.93 39.07
C ARG A 912 22.74 -48.94 39.18
N VAL A 913 23.35 -47.84 38.72
CA VAL A 913 24.41 -47.15 39.46
C VAL A 913 23.92 -45.71 39.65
N THR A 914 23.51 -45.36 40.88
CA THR A 914 23.37 -43.97 41.33
C THR A 914 24.78 -43.53 41.70
N GLY A 915 25.42 -42.68 40.91
CA GLY A 915 26.57 -41.96 41.45
C GLY A 915 26.09 -40.76 42.25
N ASN A 916 27.01 -40.22 43.05
CA ASN A 916 26.71 -39.16 44.00
C ASN A 916 26.53 -37.82 43.28
N ASP A 917 25.72 -36.94 43.86
CA ASP A 917 25.66 -35.55 43.44
C ASP A 917 27.03 -34.89 43.72
N ILE A 918 27.54 -34.09 42.78
CA ILE A 918 28.88 -33.49 42.87
C ILE A 918 28.70 -31.96 42.95
N PRO A 919 29.25 -31.31 43.99
CA PRO A 919 29.16 -29.86 44.12
C PRO A 919 30.05 -29.15 43.09
N ALA A 920 29.50 -28.10 42.48
CA ALA A 920 30.07 -27.34 41.39
C ALA A 920 29.77 -25.85 41.58
N MET A 921 30.81 -25.02 41.51
CA MET A 921 30.71 -23.58 41.76
C MET A 921 31.43 -22.78 40.68
N TRP A 922 30.86 -21.63 40.35
CA TRP A 922 31.59 -20.54 39.72
C TRP A 922 32.50 -19.89 40.73
N ILE A 923 33.71 -19.53 40.31
CA ILE A 923 34.63 -18.71 41.09
C ILE A 923 35.13 -17.53 40.26
N SER A 924 35.41 -16.42 40.94
CA SER A 924 36.02 -15.25 40.32
C SER A 924 37.43 -15.56 39.84
N GLU A 925 37.90 -14.84 38.83
CA GLU A 925 39.29 -14.94 38.38
C GLU A 925 40.29 -14.59 39.50
N GLU A 926 39.94 -13.65 40.39
CA GLU A 926 40.75 -13.31 41.57
C GLU A 926 40.86 -14.51 42.52
N MET A 927 39.75 -15.20 42.77
CA MET A 927 39.73 -16.39 43.61
C MET A 927 40.51 -17.55 42.97
N ALA A 928 40.35 -17.76 41.66
CA ALA A 928 41.10 -18.76 40.91
C ALA A 928 42.63 -18.51 40.95
N ASN A 929 43.06 -17.26 40.79
CA ASN A 929 44.46 -16.88 40.95
C ASN A 929 44.97 -17.10 42.38
N ARG A 930 44.15 -16.80 43.41
CA ARG A 930 44.47 -17.13 44.82
C ARG A 930 44.68 -18.63 45.00
N LEU A 931 43.85 -19.47 44.38
CA LEU A 931 44.00 -20.94 44.44
C LEU A 931 45.28 -21.43 43.73
N LEU A 932 45.67 -20.78 42.63
CA LEU A 932 46.84 -21.12 41.82
C LEU A 932 48.19 -20.60 42.34
N GLU A 933 48.24 -19.74 43.37
CA GLU A 933 49.49 -19.12 43.86
C GLU A 933 50.67 -20.09 44.08
N SER A 934 50.40 -21.31 44.53
CA SER A 934 51.42 -22.33 44.80
C SER A 934 51.87 -23.14 43.57
N SER A 935 51.19 -23.02 42.43
CA SER A 935 51.53 -23.74 41.19
C SER A 935 52.51 -22.99 40.29
N GLY A 936 52.64 -21.67 40.48
CA GLY A 936 53.46 -20.80 39.63
C GLY A 936 52.79 -20.36 38.33
N TYR A 937 51.50 -20.64 38.14
CA TYR A 937 50.70 -20.23 36.97
C TYR A 937 49.61 -19.22 37.35
N GLN A 938 49.29 -18.29 36.44
CA GLN A 938 48.09 -17.44 36.53
C GLN A 938 46.99 -17.91 35.56
N VAL A 939 45.73 -17.57 35.84
CA VAL A 939 44.56 -17.91 34.99
C VAL A 939 44.78 -17.49 33.54
N GLN A 940 45.25 -16.26 33.31
CA GLN A 940 45.49 -15.75 31.96
C GLN A 940 46.56 -16.55 31.20
N GLU A 941 47.60 -17.01 31.89
CA GLU A 941 48.66 -17.84 31.31
C GLU A 941 48.13 -19.23 30.95
N LEU A 942 47.28 -19.81 31.81
CA LEU A 942 46.65 -21.11 31.56
C LEU A 942 45.62 -21.06 30.43
N ARG A 943 44.90 -19.93 30.25
CA ARG A 943 44.02 -19.70 29.09
C ARG A 943 44.84 -19.68 27.79
N TYR A 944 45.94 -18.93 27.76
CA TYR A 944 46.84 -18.88 26.60
C TYR A 944 47.46 -20.26 26.29
N LEU A 945 47.84 -21.02 27.32
CA LEU A 945 48.30 -22.41 27.18
C LEU A 945 47.23 -23.30 26.57
N THR A 946 45.98 -23.17 27.02
CA THR A 946 44.82 -23.96 26.55
C THR A 946 44.60 -23.76 25.05
N GLU A 947 44.67 -22.53 24.55
CA GLU A 947 44.54 -22.23 23.11
C GLU A 947 45.63 -22.88 22.24
N GLY A 948 46.79 -23.17 22.83
CA GLY A 948 47.93 -23.80 22.17
C GLY A 948 47.92 -25.34 22.18
N LEU A 949 46.98 -25.98 22.89
CA LEU A 949 46.90 -27.43 22.99
C LEU A 949 46.43 -28.08 21.68
N LYS A 950 47.02 -29.22 21.34
CA LYS A 950 46.62 -30.01 20.18
C LYS A 950 45.32 -30.77 20.45
N GLN A 951 44.71 -31.27 19.38
CA GLN A 951 43.53 -32.12 19.46
C GLN A 951 43.79 -33.34 20.36
N ASP A 952 42.83 -33.66 21.25
CA ASP A 952 42.90 -34.73 22.27
C ASP A 952 44.08 -34.60 23.27
N GLU A 953 44.79 -33.47 23.31
CA GLU A 953 45.83 -33.21 24.31
C GLU A 953 45.20 -32.76 25.63
N VAL A 954 45.56 -33.43 26.73
CA VAL A 954 45.14 -33.10 28.10
C VAL A 954 46.33 -32.51 28.83
N PHE A 955 46.13 -31.37 29.48
CA PHE A 955 47.12 -30.74 30.35
C PHE A 955 46.51 -30.56 31.74
N ASP A 956 47.14 -31.18 32.74
CA ASP A 956 46.65 -31.21 34.10
C ASP A 956 47.79 -31.23 35.13
N PHE A 957 47.53 -30.71 36.33
CA PHE A 957 48.48 -30.75 37.45
C PHE A 957 47.78 -30.59 38.80
N SER A 958 48.33 -31.27 39.81
CA SER A 958 47.83 -31.20 41.20
C SER A 958 48.41 -30.00 41.93
N ILE A 959 47.59 -29.38 42.78
CA ILE A 959 47.93 -28.21 43.60
C ILE A 959 47.83 -28.63 45.06
N SER A 960 48.86 -28.33 45.85
CA SER A 960 48.92 -28.67 47.29
C SER A 960 48.03 -27.75 48.15
N LYS A 961 46.73 -27.71 47.85
CA LYS A 961 45.69 -27.05 48.64
C LYS A 961 44.52 -28.01 48.83
N ASN A 962 44.11 -28.19 50.08
CA ASN A 962 42.88 -28.91 50.40
C ASN A 962 41.73 -27.91 50.43
N LEU A 963 40.60 -28.33 49.86
CA LEU A 963 39.40 -27.54 49.70
C LEU A 963 38.22 -28.33 50.27
N TYR A 964 37.29 -27.61 50.88
CA TYR A 964 35.98 -28.13 51.27
C TYR A 964 34.91 -27.29 50.59
N MET A 965 33.95 -27.95 49.95
CA MET A 965 32.80 -27.30 49.32
C MET A 965 31.51 -28.05 49.63
N GLU A 966 30.44 -27.33 49.93
CA GLU A 966 29.14 -27.91 50.27
C GLU A 966 28.01 -27.07 49.67
N LEU A 967 27.08 -27.75 48.99
CA LEU A 967 25.80 -27.21 48.56
C LEU A 967 24.66 -27.98 49.24
N ASP A 968 24.15 -27.44 50.35
CA ASP A 968 22.94 -27.95 51.01
C ASP A 968 21.69 -27.43 50.30
N GLY A 969 20.85 -28.35 49.86
CA GLY A 969 19.63 -28.05 49.14
C GLY A 969 18.64 -29.20 49.15
N SER A 970 17.44 -28.93 48.65
CA SER A 970 16.38 -29.92 48.52
C SER A 970 15.84 -29.98 47.10
N LEU A 971 15.46 -31.17 46.66
CA LEU A 971 14.78 -31.36 45.39
C LEU A 971 13.29 -31.01 45.56
N ARG A 972 12.83 -30.03 44.79
CA ARG A 972 11.43 -29.68 44.67
C ARG A 972 10.83 -30.43 43.49
N GLU A 973 10.00 -31.43 43.79
CA GLU A 973 9.28 -32.20 42.77
C GLU A 973 7.86 -31.68 42.60
N LYS A 974 7.38 -31.70 41.36
CA LYS A 974 6.02 -31.38 40.94
C LYS A 974 5.53 -30.01 41.38
N VAL A 975 6.40 -29.00 41.30
CA VAL A 975 6.00 -27.62 41.57
C VAL A 975 5.13 -27.10 40.43
N GLU A 976 4.00 -26.51 40.78
CA GLU A 976 3.06 -25.97 39.80
C GLU A 976 3.60 -24.66 39.19
N ALA A 977 3.93 -24.70 37.90
CA ALA A 977 4.13 -23.54 37.05
C ALA A 977 2.79 -23.14 36.43
N ARG A 978 2.29 -21.96 36.78
CA ARG A 978 0.95 -21.49 36.39
C ARG A 978 1.06 -20.46 35.27
N HIS A 979 0.68 -20.80 34.05
CA HIS A 979 0.64 -19.86 32.93
C HIS A 979 -0.71 -19.15 32.85
N VAL A 980 -0.72 -17.86 32.47
CA VAL A 980 -1.94 -17.08 32.22
C VAL A 980 -2.11 -16.86 30.72
N ILE A 981 -3.14 -17.46 30.14
CA ILE A 981 -3.39 -17.55 28.70
C ILE A 981 -4.74 -16.92 28.38
N GLY A 982 -4.70 -15.86 27.58
CA GLY A 982 -5.87 -15.19 27.05
C GLY A 982 -5.77 -15.02 25.54
N TYR A 983 -6.89 -14.91 24.85
CA TYR A 983 -6.90 -14.63 23.41
C TYR A 983 -7.90 -13.54 23.03
N LEU A 984 -7.54 -12.77 22.00
CA LEU A 984 -8.41 -11.81 21.33
C LEU A 984 -8.73 -12.40 19.95
N PRO A 985 -9.97 -12.85 19.70
CA PRO A 985 -10.32 -13.46 18.42
C PRO A 985 -10.15 -12.46 17.28
N GLY A 986 -9.56 -12.94 16.18
CA GLY A 986 -9.60 -12.24 14.90
C GLY A 986 -11.02 -12.20 14.37
N SER A 987 -11.38 -11.13 13.68
CA SER A 987 -12.61 -11.09 12.91
C SER A 987 -12.36 -11.77 11.56
N ALA A 988 -12.99 -12.93 11.33
CA ALA A 988 -13.17 -13.44 9.99
C ALA A 988 -13.99 -12.39 9.23
N ALA A 989 -13.35 -11.64 8.33
CA ALA A 989 -14.08 -10.69 7.50
C ALA A 989 -15.13 -11.42 6.62
N VAL A 990 -14.92 -12.72 6.33
CA VAL A 990 -15.61 -13.45 5.26
C VAL A 990 -15.43 -14.98 5.39
N PRO A 991 -16.49 -15.80 5.28
CA PRO A 991 -16.39 -17.16 4.76
C PRO A 991 -15.99 -17.20 3.26
N GLY A 992 -14.73 -17.56 2.94
CA GLY A 992 -14.34 -17.91 1.56
C GLY A 992 -13.18 -17.13 0.92
N GLU A 993 -12.73 -16.02 1.52
CA GLU A 993 -11.37 -15.50 1.33
C GLU A 993 -10.46 -16.03 2.44
N ALA A 994 -9.14 -16.05 2.22
CA ALA A 994 -8.16 -16.66 3.13
C ALA A 994 -8.54 -16.40 4.59
N GLN A 995 -8.96 -17.45 5.31
CA GLN A 995 -9.37 -17.38 6.72
C GLN A 995 -8.18 -16.87 7.53
N LEU A 996 -8.10 -15.55 7.76
CA LEU A 996 -7.01 -14.94 8.52
C LEU A 996 -7.26 -15.05 10.03
N ASP A 997 -8.50 -15.28 10.44
CA ASP A 997 -8.89 -15.53 11.83
C ASP A 997 -8.26 -16.81 12.38
N ASN A 998 -7.94 -17.78 11.50
CA ASN A 998 -7.17 -18.97 11.85
C ASN A 998 -5.66 -18.70 11.97
N LYS A 999 -5.15 -17.54 11.53
CA LYS A 999 -3.75 -17.15 11.74
C LYS A 999 -3.62 -16.53 13.12
N MET A 1000 -2.62 -17.00 13.88
CA MET A 1000 -2.43 -16.60 15.26
C MET A 1000 -1.10 -15.87 15.46
N ILE A 1001 -1.17 -14.68 16.05
CA ILE A 1001 -0.02 -13.94 16.55
C ILE A 1001 0.08 -14.21 18.05
N VAL A 1002 1.23 -14.72 18.51
CA VAL A 1002 1.44 -15.07 19.91
C VAL A 1002 2.35 -14.03 20.53
N VAL A 1003 1.87 -13.39 21.60
CA VAL A 1003 2.64 -12.41 22.39
C VAL A 1003 2.97 -13.06 23.73
N LEU A 1004 4.26 -13.22 23.99
CA LEU A 1004 4.81 -13.89 25.16
C LEU A 1004 5.45 -12.87 26.10
N ALA A 1005 5.19 -13.00 27.40
CA ALA A 1005 5.92 -12.28 28.45
C ALA A 1005 6.13 -13.19 29.65
N GLN A 1006 7.34 -13.24 30.18
CA GLN A 1006 7.64 -13.96 31.41
C GLN A 1006 7.21 -13.11 32.61
N TYR A 1007 6.66 -13.72 33.67
CA TYR A 1007 6.22 -12.96 34.85
C TYR A 1007 6.77 -13.44 36.19
N ASP A 1008 7.35 -14.64 36.27
CA ASP A 1008 8.00 -15.14 37.48
C ASP A 1008 9.29 -14.37 37.79
N SER A 1009 9.86 -14.58 38.96
CA SER A 1009 11.16 -14.01 39.36
C SER A 1009 12.16 -15.14 39.60
N PRO A 1010 13.48 -14.84 39.67
CA PRO A 1010 14.46 -15.81 40.10
C PRO A 1010 14.12 -16.44 41.47
N PRO A 1011 14.71 -17.60 41.80
CA PRO A 1011 14.47 -18.28 43.07
C PRO A 1011 14.71 -17.40 44.30
N LEU A 1012 13.97 -17.67 45.37
CA LEU A 1012 14.18 -17.02 46.67
C LEU A 1012 15.51 -17.46 47.28
N LEU A 1013 16.11 -16.60 48.08
CA LEU A 1013 17.40 -16.86 48.69
C LEU A 1013 17.34 -17.51 50.06
N PRO A 1014 18.37 -18.31 50.40
CA PRO A 1014 18.63 -18.71 51.79
C PRO A 1014 18.95 -17.54 52.73
N ASP A 1015 19.49 -16.43 52.24
CA ASP A 1015 19.83 -15.23 53.04
C ASP A 1015 18.63 -14.28 53.29
N GLY A 1016 17.48 -14.58 52.69
CA GLY A 1016 16.23 -13.82 52.83
C GLY A 1016 16.03 -12.65 51.87
N GLN A 1017 16.97 -12.33 50.93
CA GLN A 1017 16.67 -11.31 49.91
C GLN A 1017 15.72 -11.85 48.83
N ILE A 1018 14.91 -10.96 48.27
CA ILE A 1018 13.86 -11.31 47.31
C ILE A 1018 14.19 -10.66 45.96
N PRO A 1019 14.58 -11.44 44.93
CA PRO A 1019 14.78 -10.90 43.59
C PRO A 1019 13.42 -10.53 42.98
N VAL A 1020 13.26 -9.27 42.59
CA VAL A 1020 11.96 -8.72 42.18
C VAL A 1020 11.72 -8.86 40.67
N ALA A 1021 12.77 -8.89 39.85
CA ALA A 1021 12.72 -8.99 38.39
C ALA A 1021 11.75 -7.96 37.76
N ALA A 1022 11.92 -6.68 38.13
CA ALA A 1022 11.02 -5.61 37.71
C ALA A 1022 11.15 -5.30 36.20
N ASN A 1023 12.37 -5.28 35.66
CA ASN A 1023 12.67 -5.00 34.26
C ASN A 1023 12.60 -6.27 33.42
N ASP A 1024 13.27 -7.34 33.86
CA ASP A 1024 13.44 -8.55 33.05
C ASP A 1024 12.09 -9.15 32.68
N ASN A 1025 11.19 -9.27 33.68
CA ASN A 1025 9.92 -9.98 33.56
C ASN A 1025 8.69 -9.07 33.75
N ALA A 1026 8.57 -8.36 34.86
CA ALA A 1026 7.34 -7.59 35.16
C ALA A 1026 7.04 -6.49 34.11
N ALA A 1027 8.06 -5.83 33.56
CA ALA A 1027 7.92 -4.83 32.50
C ALA A 1027 7.31 -5.39 31.21
N GLY A 1028 7.70 -6.60 30.78
CA GLY A 1028 7.14 -7.25 29.59
C GLY A 1028 5.63 -7.48 29.70
N VAL A 1029 5.19 -7.94 30.87
CA VAL A 1029 3.76 -8.13 31.18
C VAL A 1029 3.02 -6.80 31.24
N ALA A 1030 3.61 -5.78 31.86
CA ALA A 1030 3.03 -4.45 31.94
C ALA A 1030 2.79 -3.85 30.54
N VAL A 1031 3.79 -3.95 29.65
CA VAL A 1031 3.68 -3.51 28.26
C VAL A 1031 2.62 -4.32 27.51
N MET A 1032 2.53 -5.64 27.72
CA MET A 1032 1.48 -6.47 27.13
C MET A 1032 0.07 -6.01 27.54
N LEU A 1033 -0.15 -5.78 28.84
CA LEU A 1033 -1.44 -5.34 29.36
C LEU A 1033 -1.85 -3.97 28.79
N GLU A 1034 -0.91 -3.05 28.72
CA GLU A 1034 -1.15 -1.70 28.21
C GLU A 1034 -1.33 -1.67 26.68
N ALA A 1035 -0.64 -2.54 25.94
CA ALA A 1035 -0.86 -2.74 24.51
C ALA A 1035 -2.28 -3.30 24.24
N ILE A 1036 -2.75 -4.25 25.05
CA ILE A 1036 -4.12 -4.76 24.98
C ILE A 1036 -5.12 -3.63 25.21
N ARG A 1037 -4.94 -2.82 26.27
CA ARG A 1037 -5.81 -1.67 26.57
C ARG A 1037 -5.86 -0.69 25.39
N THR A 1038 -4.69 -0.34 24.86
CA THR A 1038 -4.53 0.56 23.70
C THR A 1038 -5.29 0.06 22.48
N MET A 1039 -5.17 -1.23 22.14
CA MET A 1039 -5.94 -1.83 21.05
C MET A 1039 -7.45 -1.81 21.30
N LYS A 1040 -7.89 -2.13 22.52
CA LYS A 1040 -9.32 -2.21 22.86
C LYS A 1040 -10.00 -0.83 22.89
N GLU A 1041 -9.39 0.15 23.54
CA GLU A 1041 -9.97 1.49 23.68
C GLU A 1041 -9.93 2.30 22.38
N SER A 1042 -8.91 2.10 21.56
CA SER A 1042 -8.84 2.74 20.24
C SER A 1042 -9.86 2.17 19.24
N GLY A 1043 -10.56 1.08 19.59
CA GLY A 1043 -11.52 0.40 18.73
C GLY A 1043 -10.87 -0.44 17.63
N TYR A 1044 -9.60 -0.85 17.82
CA TYR A 1044 -8.91 -1.73 16.90
C TYR A 1044 -9.55 -3.12 16.90
N GLN A 1045 -9.83 -3.64 15.70
CA GLN A 1045 -10.33 -5.00 15.50
C GLN A 1045 -9.31 -5.76 14.65
N PRO A 1046 -8.72 -6.87 15.11
CA PRO A 1046 -7.72 -7.59 14.32
C PRO A 1046 -8.34 -8.58 13.33
N TYR A 1047 -7.68 -8.83 12.20
CA TYR A 1047 -8.03 -9.94 11.29
C TYR A 1047 -7.46 -11.27 11.76
N LYS A 1048 -6.22 -11.25 12.25
CA LYS A 1048 -5.57 -12.40 12.86
C LYS A 1048 -5.93 -12.52 14.33
N THR A 1049 -5.99 -13.73 14.85
CA THR A 1049 -6.23 -13.97 16.27
C THR A 1049 -4.96 -13.66 17.07
N PHE A 1050 -5.08 -12.93 18.18
CA PHE A 1050 -3.96 -12.74 19.12
C PHE A 1050 -4.09 -13.71 20.28
N LEU A 1051 -2.99 -14.37 20.64
CA LEU A 1051 -2.84 -15.15 21.87
C LEU A 1051 -1.84 -14.43 22.77
N PHE A 1052 -2.29 -14.01 23.94
CA PHE A 1052 -1.47 -13.37 24.96
C PHE A 1052 -1.15 -14.40 26.04
N VAL A 1053 0.14 -14.64 26.26
CA VAL A 1053 0.63 -15.63 27.23
C VAL A 1053 1.58 -14.96 28.20
N ALA A 1054 1.15 -14.81 29.46
CA ALA A 1054 2.06 -14.54 30.55
C ALA A 1054 2.47 -15.88 31.18
N TYR A 1055 3.74 -16.27 31.02
CA TYR A 1055 4.23 -17.59 31.46
C TYR A 1055 5.18 -17.50 32.65
N SER A 1056 5.30 -18.60 33.38
CA SER A 1056 6.19 -18.79 34.53
C SER A 1056 6.95 -20.11 34.40
N GLY A 1057 7.98 -20.29 35.22
CA GLY A 1057 8.76 -21.52 35.26
C GLY A 1057 9.66 -21.62 34.05
N GLU A 1058 10.37 -20.55 33.70
CA GLU A 1058 11.54 -20.63 32.83
C GLU A 1058 12.78 -20.97 33.67
N GLY A 1059 13.67 -21.79 33.13
CA GLY A 1059 14.88 -22.21 33.82
C GLY A 1059 15.22 -23.68 33.58
N LEU A 1060 16.22 -24.19 34.27
CA LEU A 1060 16.71 -25.55 34.07
C LEU A 1060 15.78 -26.61 34.67
N GLU A 1061 15.57 -27.69 33.93
CA GLU A 1061 14.85 -28.89 34.36
C GLU A 1061 15.42 -30.08 33.58
N GLY A 1062 15.75 -31.17 34.27
CA GLY A 1062 16.24 -32.37 33.57
C GLY A 1062 17.57 -32.16 32.80
N GLY A 1063 18.37 -31.16 33.18
CA GLY A 1063 19.62 -30.81 32.49
C GLY A 1063 19.45 -30.02 31.19
N GLU A 1064 18.22 -29.61 30.87
CA GLU A 1064 17.90 -28.76 29.72
C GLU A 1064 17.25 -27.45 30.19
N TYR A 1065 17.51 -26.37 29.46
CA TYR A 1065 16.89 -25.08 29.76
C TYR A 1065 15.49 -25.03 29.14
N VAL A 1066 14.47 -25.07 29.99
CA VAL A 1066 13.08 -25.04 29.54
C VAL A 1066 12.70 -23.62 29.17
N ARG A 1067 12.26 -23.45 27.93
CA ARG A 1067 11.79 -22.17 27.38
C ARG A 1067 10.28 -22.20 27.13
N ALA A 1068 9.72 -21.03 26.90
CA ALA A 1068 8.34 -20.90 26.46
C ALA A 1068 8.11 -21.53 25.06
N GLU A 1069 7.44 -22.68 25.04
CA GLU A 1069 7.06 -23.40 23.83
C GLU A 1069 5.57 -23.19 23.52
N VAL A 1070 5.30 -22.49 22.41
CA VAL A 1070 3.93 -22.15 22.00
C VAL A 1070 3.06 -23.38 21.76
N ALA A 1071 3.62 -24.45 21.21
CA ALA A 1071 2.89 -25.71 20.98
C ALA A 1071 2.33 -26.29 22.29
N LYS A 1072 3.07 -26.18 23.40
CA LYS A 1072 2.62 -26.64 24.73
C LYS A 1072 1.50 -25.76 25.28
N PHE A 1073 1.52 -24.44 25.05
CA PHE A 1073 0.43 -23.54 25.47
C PHE A 1073 -0.87 -23.81 24.71
N LEU A 1074 -0.80 -24.06 23.40
CA LEU A 1074 -1.99 -24.37 22.59
C LEU A 1074 -2.70 -25.66 22.99
N SER A 1075 -1.99 -26.59 23.66
CA SER A 1075 -2.61 -27.81 24.20
C SER A 1075 -3.49 -27.58 25.44
N ALA A 1076 -3.51 -26.38 26.03
CA ALA A 1076 -4.35 -26.05 27.18
C ALA A 1076 -5.85 -26.19 26.87
N LYS A 1077 -6.24 -25.93 25.62
CA LYS A 1077 -7.62 -25.93 25.16
C LYS A 1077 -7.78 -26.87 23.97
N LEU A 1078 -8.68 -27.84 24.10
CA LEU A 1078 -8.93 -28.82 23.05
C LEU A 1078 -9.33 -28.13 21.74
N GLY A 1079 -8.67 -28.48 20.64
CA GLY A 1079 -8.94 -27.95 19.30
C GLY A 1079 -8.16 -26.70 18.91
N PHE A 1080 -7.48 -26.01 19.84
CA PHE A 1080 -6.69 -24.81 19.51
C PHE A 1080 -5.52 -25.12 18.57
N SER A 1081 -4.76 -26.18 18.83
CA SER A 1081 -3.62 -26.59 17.99
C SER A 1081 -3.99 -27.00 16.57
N SER A 1082 -5.25 -27.42 16.34
CA SER A 1082 -5.78 -27.77 15.02
C SER A 1082 -6.52 -26.62 14.33
N ALA A 1083 -7.08 -25.69 15.11
CA ALA A 1083 -7.89 -24.58 14.58
C ALA A 1083 -7.04 -23.38 14.13
N TYR A 1084 -5.83 -23.23 14.65
CA TYR A 1084 -4.98 -22.09 14.38
C TYR A 1084 -3.61 -22.47 13.81
N THR A 1085 -3.14 -21.69 12.83
CA THR A 1085 -1.74 -21.72 12.36
C THR A 1085 -1.01 -20.54 12.97
N ILE A 1086 0.10 -20.79 13.67
CA ILE A 1086 0.93 -19.72 14.26
C ILE A 1086 1.61 -18.96 13.12
N ASP A 1087 1.38 -17.65 13.04
CA ASP A 1087 1.94 -16.75 12.02
C ASP A 1087 3.23 -16.09 12.52
N THR A 1088 3.27 -15.68 13.79
CA THR A 1088 4.40 -14.95 14.39
C THR A 1088 4.38 -15.10 15.91
N ILE A 1089 5.58 -15.15 16.50
CA ILE A 1089 5.79 -15.14 17.95
C ILE A 1089 6.55 -13.85 18.32
N VAL A 1090 6.01 -13.08 19.26
CA VAL A 1090 6.61 -11.84 19.78
C VAL A 1090 6.95 -12.04 21.25
N ASP A 1091 8.23 -11.92 21.60
CA ASP A 1091 8.74 -12.07 22.97
C ASP A 1091 9.01 -10.69 23.58
N LEU A 1092 8.50 -10.44 24.79
CA LEU A 1092 8.62 -9.17 25.49
C LEU A 1092 9.45 -9.37 26.77
N ARG A 1093 10.67 -8.82 26.76
CA ARG A 1093 11.58 -8.86 27.92
C ARG A 1093 12.38 -7.57 28.05
N GLY A 1094 12.73 -7.21 29.28
CA GLY A 1094 13.68 -6.12 29.51
C GLY A 1094 13.25 -4.75 28.95
N LEU A 1095 11.94 -4.48 28.91
CA LEU A 1095 11.38 -3.30 28.25
C LEU A 1095 11.34 -2.03 29.14
N GLY A 1096 11.75 -2.13 30.39
CA GLY A 1096 11.62 -1.08 31.39
C GLY A 1096 12.92 -0.42 31.83
N THR A 1097 14.10 -0.90 31.43
CA THR A 1097 15.40 -0.41 31.93
C THR A 1097 15.53 1.10 31.80
N LYS A 1098 16.19 1.76 32.77
CA LYS A 1098 16.59 3.18 32.67
C LYS A 1098 17.83 3.41 31.82
N ASP A 1099 18.65 2.39 31.67
CA ASP A 1099 19.86 2.42 30.85
C ASP A 1099 19.53 2.12 29.37
N GLY A 1100 20.35 2.62 28.45
CA GLY A 1100 20.26 2.38 27.01
C GLY A 1100 19.61 3.52 26.25
N ASP A 1101 20.12 3.83 25.05
CA ASP A 1101 19.62 4.92 24.20
C ASP A 1101 18.75 4.43 23.03
N GLN A 1102 18.62 3.11 22.86
CA GLN A 1102 17.89 2.50 21.75
C GLN A 1102 17.24 1.16 22.08
N LEU A 1103 16.15 0.87 21.36
CA LEU A 1103 15.52 -0.45 21.33
C LEU A 1103 16.41 -1.44 20.58
N LEU A 1104 16.34 -2.69 20.99
CA LEU A 1104 17.03 -3.82 20.39
C LEU A 1104 16.00 -4.84 19.90
N LEU A 1105 16.26 -5.38 18.71
CA LEU A 1105 15.49 -6.48 18.12
C LEU A 1105 16.31 -7.75 18.10
N SER A 1106 15.80 -8.80 18.74
CA SER A 1106 16.29 -10.17 18.58
C SER A 1106 15.51 -10.83 17.44
N VAL A 1107 16.16 -11.13 16.32
CA VAL A 1107 15.48 -11.59 15.09
C VAL A 1107 15.88 -13.03 14.80
N SER A 1108 14.98 -14.01 14.99
CA SER A 1108 15.25 -15.41 14.63
C SER A 1108 15.13 -15.66 13.12
N GLY A 1109 15.94 -14.96 12.30
CA GLY A 1109 16.04 -15.16 10.86
C GLY A 1109 14.96 -14.51 9.97
N SER A 1110 13.92 -13.86 10.53
CA SER A 1110 12.85 -13.24 9.73
C SER A 1110 13.09 -11.76 9.40
N LEU A 1111 13.58 -11.51 8.18
CA LEU A 1111 13.80 -10.14 7.68
C LEU A 1111 12.50 -9.34 7.57
N ARG A 1112 11.36 -10.00 7.28
CA ARG A 1112 10.04 -9.36 7.22
C ARG A 1112 9.67 -8.75 8.57
N LEU A 1113 9.80 -9.52 9.65
CA LEU A 1113 9.46 -9.05 11.00
C LEU A 1113 10.42 -7.94 11.44
N ALA A 1114 11.72 -8.09 11.18
CA ALA A 1114 12.70 -7.05 11.49
C ALA A 1114 12.36 -5.72 10.80
N ASN A 1115 12.10 -5.75 9.49
CA ASN A 1115 11.75 -4.55 8.73
C ASN A 1115 10.44 -3.92 9.21
N LEU A 1116 9.47 -4.74 9.64
CA LEU A 1116 8.19 -4.25 10.16
C LEU A 1116 8.36 -3.52 11.48
N PHE A 1117 9.07 -4.12 12.45
CA PHE A 1117 9.32 -3.49 13.75
C PHE A 1117 10.23 -2.25 13.61
N GLU A 1118 11.23 -2.29 12.73
CA GLU A 1118 12.04 -1.10 12.39
C GLU A 1118 11.18 0.02 11.79
N SER A 1119 10.26 -0.33 10.88
CA SER A 1119 9.35 0.66 10.30
C SER A 1119 8.42 1.24 11.35
N ALA A 1120 7.92 0.42 12.27
CA ALA A 1120 7.08 0.87 13.38
C ALA A 1120 7.85 1.84 14.29
N ALA A 1121 9.06 1.50 14.73
CA ALA A 1121 9.90 2.36 15.56
C ALA A 1121 10.20 3.70 14.89
N ARG A 1122 10.64 3.69 13.62
CA ARG A 1122 10.91 4.91 12.85
C ARG A 1122 9.69 5.81 12.69
N ARG A 1123 8.49 5.23 12.60
CA ARG A 1123 7.24 5.99 12.52
C ARG A 1123 6.84 6.59 13.87
N MET A 1124 7.12 5.88 14.96
CA MET A 1124 6.92 6.42 16.31
C MET A 1124 7.96 7.47 16.68
N GLY A 1125 9.13 7.44 16.03
CA GLY A 1125 10.23 8.37 16.27
C GLY A 1125 11.34 7.79 17.15
N ASN A 1126 11.33 6.46 17.34
CA ASN A 1126 12.19 5.75 18.28
C ASN A 1126 13.40 5.14 17.56
N SER A 1127 14.55 5.13 18.23
CA SER A 1127 15.76 4.47 17.73
C SER A 1127 15.68 2.97 17.97
N ILE A 1128 16.09 2.17 16.98
CA ILE A 1128 16.06 0.71 17.07
C ILE A 1128 17.21 0.10 16.28
N ASP A 1129 17.84 -0.92 16.85
CA ASP A 1129 18.92 -1.68 16.22
C ASP A 1129 18.69 -3.19 16.35
N ARG A 1130 19.39 -3.99 15.55
CA ARG A 1130 19.33 -5.46 15.62
C ARG A 1130 20.42 -5.94 16.58
N ALA A 1131 20.03 -6.70 17.59
CA ALA A 1131 20.97 -7.24 18.56
C ALA A 1131 21.80 -8.38 17.93
N GLY A 1132 23.13 -8.21 17.85
CA GLY A 1132 24.13 -9.28 17.87
C GLY A 1132 24.24 -10.26 16.69
N GLU A 1133 23.24 -10.43 15.83
CA GLU A 1133 23.30 -11.39 14.72
C GLU A 1133 23.71 -10.72 13.40
N ARG A 1134 24.95 -10.97 12.97
CA ARG A 1134 25.18 -11.18 11.54
C ARG A 1134 24.25 -12.32 11.15
N VAL A 1135 23.35 -12.08 10.20
CA VAL A 1135 22.55 -13.14 9.56
C VAL A 1135 23.52 -14.27 9.19
N ASP A 1136 23.49 -15.36 9.95
CA ASP A 1136 24.33 -16.50 9.67
C ASP A 1136 23.69 -17.24 8.48
N ILE A 1137 24.25 -16.96 7.31
CA ILE A 1137 23.79 -17.52 6.04
C ILE A 1137 24.00 -19.06 6.02
N SER A 1138 24.72 -19.63 6.98
CA SER A 1138 24.93 -21.08 7.12
C SER A 1138 23.70 -21.82 7.68
N ILE A 1139 22.81 -21.15 8.42
CA ILE A 1139 21.57 -21.75 8.95
C ILE A 1139 20.48 -21.86 7.86
N VAL A 1140 20.74 -21.34 6.66
CA VAL A 1140 19.90 -21.58 5.47
C VAL A 1140 20.21 -22.94 4.82
N PHE A 1141 21.28 -23.65 5.22
CA PHE A 1141 21.73 -24.87 4.52
C PHE A 1141 22.25 -26.03 5.40
N GLU A 1142 22.04 -26.06 6.72
CA GLU A 1142 22.26 -27.30 7.49
C GLU A 1142 20.97 -28.14 7.56
N ASP A 1143 20.76 -28.88 6.47
CA ASP A 1143 19.91 -30.08 6.45
C ASP A 1143 20.49 -31.12 7.43
N GLY A 1144 19.75 -31.36 8.51
CA GLY A 1144 19.80 -32.63 9.25
C GLY A 1144 20.89 -32.76 10.30
N THR A 1145 20.52 -32.66 11.57
CA THR A 1145 20.26 -33.87 12.38
C THR A 1145 19.75 -33.49 13.78
N ASN A 1146 18.63 -34.13 14.13
CA ASN A 1146 18.04 -34.28 15.46
C ASN A 1146 17.38 -33.05 16.10
N PHE A 1147 16.07 -32.88 15.84
CA PHE A 1147 15.07 -32.91 16.92
C PHE A 1147 13.73 -33.46 16.39
N ASN A 1148 13.35 -34.64 16.90
CA ASN A 1148 12.10 -35.33 16.59
C ASN A 1148 10.94 -34.69 17.38
N ALA A 1149 10.11 -33.88 16.70
CA ALA A 1149 8.63 -33.83 16.83
C ALA A 1149 8.04 -32.57 16.14
N GLY A 1150 8.00 -32.57 14.80
CA GLY A 1150 6.97 -31.92 13.99
C GLY A 1150 6.79 -30.39 14.04
N GLY A 1151 7.32 -29.70 13.02
CA GLY A 1151 6.87 -28.37 12.56
C GLY A 1151 7.96 -27.31 12.66
N GLU A 1152 8.26 -26.62 11.56
CA GLU A 1152 9.05 -25.38 11.58
C GLU A 1152 8.43 -24.43 12.61
N GLU A 1153 9.18 -24.04 13.65
CA GLU A 1153 8.70 -23.02 14.58
C GLU A 1153 8.43 -21.73 13.81
N ALA A 1154 7.26 -21.12 14.03
CA ALA A 1154 6.90 -19.87 13.37
C ALA A 1154 7.93 -18.77 13.68
N PRO A 1155 8.13 -17.79 12.78
CA PRO A 1155 9.08 -16.69 12.98
C PRO A 1155 8.93 -16.02 14.36
N ARG A 1156 10.03 -15.97 15.13
CA ARG A 1156 10.10 -15.34 16.45
C ARG A 1156 10.87 -14.01 16.41
N ILE A 1157 10.37 -13.01 17.12
CA ILE A 1157 11.03 -11.71 17.31
C ILE A 1157 10.95 -11.27 18.77
N GLY A 1158 12.07 -10.83 19.34
CA GLY A 1158 12.14 -10.25 20.68
C GLY A 1158 12.30 -8.72 20.62
N LEU A 1159 11.60 -8.01 21.50
CA LEU A 1159 11.76 -6.56 21.69
C LEU A 1159 12.29 -6.31 23.11
N LEU A 1160 13.41 -5.61 23.20
CA LEU A 1160 14.16 -5.34 24.42
C LEU A 1160 14.86 -3.96 24.32
N TRP A 1161 15.35 -3.41 25.43
CA TRP A 1161 16.16 -2.19 25.45
C TRP A 1161 17.65 -2.49 25.63
N GLU A 1162 18.53 -1.66 25.09
CA GLU A 1162 19.96 -1.78 25.35
C GLU A 1162 20.28 -1.72 26.86
N GLY A 1163 21.13 -2.64 27.34
CA GLY A 1163 21.51 -2.72 28.76
C GLY A 1163 20.50 -3.38 29.69
N TRP A 1164 19.42 -3.98 29.16
CA TRP A 1164 18.44 -4.74 29.94
C TRP A 1164 19.04 -5.90 30.75
N ASP A 1165 20.13 -6.49 30.25
CA ASP A 1165 20.82 -7.67 30.76
C ASP A 1165 21.75 -7.37 31.94
N LYS A 1166 22.09 -6.09 32.17
CA LYS A 1166 22.99 -5.65 33.25
C LYS A 1166 22.48 -5.99 34.63
N THR A 1167 21.16 -5.87 34.85
CA THR A 1167 20.52 -6.15 36.13
C THR A 1167 19.70 -7.45 36.09
N SER A 1168 19.45 -8.02 34.91
CA SER A 1168 18.69 -9.26 34.73
C SER A 1168 19.21 -10.39 35.63
N GLY A 1169 18.29 -11.09 36.28
CA GLY A 1169 18.61 -12.19 37.19
C GLY A 1169 19.32 -11.79 38.49
N THR A 1170 19.53 -10.50 38.79
CA THR A 1170 20.17 -10.01 40.02
C THR A 1170 19.17 -9.36 40.97
N THR A 1171 19.56 -9.11 42.22
CA THR A 1171 18.74 -8.35 43.20
C THR A 1171 18.68 -6.85 42.88
N MET A 1172 19.48 -6.36 41.93
CA MET A 1172 19.46 -4.97 41.48
C MET A 1172 18.32 -4.68 40.48
N ASP A 1173 17.64 -5.72 39.97
CA ASP A 1173 16.46 -5.56 39.12
C ASP A 1173 15.21 -5.18 39.93
N THR A 1174 15.15 -3.89 40.28
CA THR A 1174 14.17 -3.29 41.17
C THR A 1174 13.29 -2.27 40.45
N TYR A 1175 12.15 -1.92 41.05
CA TYR A 1175 11.20 -0.95 40.51
C TYR A 1175 11.84 0.43 40.27
N GLU A 1176 12.77 0.83 41.12
CA GLU A 1176 13.50 2.09 41.05
C GLU A 1176 14.35 2.21 39.78
N ASN A 1177 14.67 1.09 39.12
CA ASN A 1177 15.45 1.06 37.89
C ASN A 1177 14.59 1.02 36.61
N ILE A 1178 13.29 1.32 36.73
CA ILE A 1178 12.34 1.33 35.61
C ILE A 1178 12.02 2.75 35.12
N SER A 1179 11.97 2.93 33.80
CA SER A 1179 11.64 4.19 33.11
C SER A 1179 10.25 4.13 32.47
N ALA A 1180 9.34 5.02 32.88
CA ALA A 1180 8.03 5.17 32.23
C ALA A 1180 8.17 5.54 30.76
N ALA A 1181 9.15 6.38 30.40
CA ALA A 1181 9.38 6.80 29.02
C ALA A 1181 9.82 5.63 28.12
N HIS A 1182 10.70 4.74 28.62
CA HIS A 1182 11.13 3.56 27.85
C HIS A 1182 10.01 2.53 27.69
N LEU A 1183 9.14 2.39 28.71
CA LEU A 1183 7.91 1.60 28.60
C LEU A 1183 6.96 2.20 27.55
N GLU A 1184 6.83 3.52 27.49
CA GLU A 1184 6.00 4.22 26.51
C GLU A 1184 6.53 4.04 25.09
N GLU A 1185 7.79 4.35 24.84
CA GLU A 1185 8.41 4.25 23.51
C GLU A 1185 8.44 2.79 22.98
N GLY A 1186 8.81 1.84 23.85
CA GLY A 1186 8.77 0.41 23.53
C GLY A 1186 7.34 -0.08 23.28
N GLY A 1187 6.40 0.36 24.12
CA GLY A 1187 4.98 0.00 24.04
C GLY A 1187 4.25 0.58 22.83
N GLU A 1188 4.53 1.83 22.46
CA GLU A 1188 4.03 2.46 21.24
C GLU A 1188 4.54 1.72 19.99
N THR A 1189 5.84 1.40 19.97
CA THR A 1189 6.49 0.65 18.88
C THR A 1189 5.85 -0.73 18.73
N LEU A 1190 5.71 -1.46 19.84
CA LEU A 1190 5.05 -2.76 19.88
C LEU A 1190 3.60 -2.66 19.43
N SER A 1191 2.83 -1.70 19.95
CA SER A 1191 1.41 -1.55 19.64
C SER A 1191 1.20 -1.30 18.14
N LEU A 1192 2.00 -0.42 17.54
CA LEU A 1192 1.94 -0.18 16.09
C LEU A 1192 2.31 -1.44 15.30
N ALA A 1193 3.36 -2.15 15.69
CA ALA A 1193 3.79 -3.38 15.03
C ALA A 1193 2.71 -4.47 15.10
N LEU A 1194 2.12 -4.70 16.28
CA LEU A 1194 1.02 -5.66 16.48
C LEU A 1194 -0.21 -5.24 15.67
N MET A 1195 -0.60 -3.96 15.68
CA MET A 1195 -1.75 -3.48 14.90
C MET A 1195 -1.57 -3.69 13.39
N ILE A 1196 -0.36 -3.49 12.87
CA ILE A 1196 -0.02 -3.78 11.46
C ILE A 1196 -0.08 -5.30 11.21
N LEU A 1197 0.62 -6.10 12.02
CA LEU A 1197 0.67 -7.57 11.87
C LEU A 1197 -0.73 -8.20 11.92
N GLY A 1198 -1.58 -7.73 12.83
CA GLY A 1198 -2.94 -8.23 13.03
C GLY A 1198 -3.90 -7.93 11.88
N ARG A 1199 -3.56 -6.97 11.01
CA ARG A 1199 -4.37 -6.56 9.83
C ARG A 1199 -3.72 -6.90 8.50
N GLU A 1200 -2.46 -7.33 8.49
CA GLU A 1200 -1.76 -7.73 7.27
C GLU A 1200 -2.33 -9.03 6.71
N THR A 1201 -2.72 -9.03 5.43
CA THR A 1201 -3.40 -10.17 4.78
C THR A 1201 -2.46 -11.17 4.10
N THR A 1202 -1.15 -11.09 4.37
CA THR A 1202 -0.05 -11.96 3.89
C THR A 1202 -0.21 -12.55 2.48
N GLN A 1203 0.26 -11.81 1.47
CA GLN A 1203 0.98 -12.31 0.27
C GLN A 1203 1.83 -11.12 -0.28
N GLN A 1204 2.85 -10.73 0.48
CA GLN A 1204 3.93 -9.85 0.01
C GLN A 1204 5.19 -10.66 -0.21
#